data_AF-A0A662ZG39-F1
#
_entry.id   AF-A0A662ZG39-F1
#
_cell.length_a   1.000
_cell.length_b   1.000
_cell.length_c   1.000
_cell.angle_alpha   90.00
_cell.angle_beta   90.00
_cell.angle_gamma   90.00
#
_symmetry.space_group_name_H-M   'P 1'
#
loop_
_entity.id
_entity.type
_entity.pdbx_description
1 polymer ?
#
loop_
_entity_poly.entity_id
_entity_poly.type
_entity_poly.pdbx_seq_one_letter_code
_entity_poly.pdbx_strand_id
1 'polypeptide(L)'
;MTFLAGKDREIEQTIDLFTKELTELGLDLEFTTKLNPGINLYSCELVDRNNPSLIHTNGKGISEKASIASALGEMAERLLNQSFFDSYYMGNASDDLPFNRYHDEIWVKYPDSYMDKNNRLRLDKMEVFSSRRKKEVSDFFLKNNLFSKKLIDEIGWMALRPLTDYATSDTQKGICAVPMTNEHFPDEKAYFPLRYLESCFCTNGMCAGNTPEEAKVQGLSEIYERFVRRFLFGYIPESYSKTLANTNIRALPVIPEEFISRKYPEITETLNEFSKHNIRVTCYDASLGGVFPVVAVCAQPVNSVKYKISIGAHPNMKIALERTLTELMQGVEWNNLDYVNFSLKPYINHDFTDNSRKYSDSVLKYKSSDTYQEEDCTGSEDEYANDGDEQDCSEQASDGKTLTWNNQEEMFSSLSALAGEDISEQAEQEEYHFRDSLNFIGNFIDGSGEVHPSFFTHESKFKFTDWSLDNGTTEEEYKYLLNIARKLDKKVWCYDASYKDLYAYRLIIPNLSEVYIFDGRENEDELNDPSIARSFKQLSPDDLSLPDYPDADTAGKLSDVLHLVENGNQYAGLNLYSLESMIDLYNLVHENIEECEDDTQEDPGQLIYDKAIDLAEHFMNSPYVNESSLLYSVCLIMHLRLFLEDEKGYSNKNATRFIKIFCDNATQQLADRVISADTQTELMKLIRLDIERNPKHDNLIKTFRKLIKIQTKLHKNL
;
A
#
# COMPACT_ATOMS: atom_id res chain seq x y z
N MET A 1 -17.48 -0.89 -34.49
CA MET A 1 -16.04 -1.18 -34.54
C MET A 1 -15.35 0.09 -34.09
N THR A 2 -14.95 0.13 -32.82
CA THR A 2 -14.33 1.32 -32.20
C THR A 2 -12.87 0.99 -31.90
N PHE A 3 -11.94 1.68 -32.56
CA PHE A 3 -10.50 1.57 -32.29
C PHE A 3 -10.05 2.79 -31.48
N LEU A 4 -9.37 2.55 -30.36
CA LEU A 4 -8.69 3.58 -29.59
C LEU A 4 -7.24 3.69 -30.05
N ALA A 5 -6.67 4.89 -29.97
CA ALA A 5 -5.25 5.08 -30.23
C ALA A 5 -4.42 4.30 -29.19
N GLY A 6 -3.31 3.69 -29.63
CA GLY A 6 -2.45 2.85 -28.78
C GLY A 6 -3.06 1.49 -28.39
N LYS A 7 -4.12 1.05 -29.07
CA LYS A 7 -4.77 -0.26 -28.86
C LYS A 7 -4.83 -1.06 -30.15
N ASP A 8 -4.41 -2.32 -30.09
CA ASP A 8 -4.27 -3.21 -31.24
C ASP A 8 -5.54 -3.99 -31.57
N ARG A 9 -6.61 -3.78 -30.80
CA ARG A 9 -7.89 -4.46 -30.99
C ARG A 9 -9.06 -3.50 -30.80
N GLU A 10 -10.16 -3.81 -31.48
CA GLU A 10 -11.44 -3.17 -31.23
C GLU A 10 -11.88 -3.36 -29.79
N ILE A 11 -12.36 -2.28 -29.19
CA ILE A 11 -12.71 -2.27 -27.77
C ILE A 11 -13.79 -3.29 -27.42
N GLU A 12 -14.77 -3.49 -28.31
CA GLU A 12 -15.81 -4.50 -28.12
C GLU A 12 -15.23 -5.92 -28.07
N GLN A 13 -14.27 -6.21 -28.95
CA GLN A 13 -13.60 -7.52 -28.99
C GLN A 13 -12.65 -7.73 -27.80
N THR A 14 -12.02 -6.66 -27.30
CA THR A 14 -11.23 -6.71 -26.05
C THR A 14 -12.13 -7.06 -24.88
N ILE A 15 -13.27 -6.39 -24.73
CA ILE A 15 -14.23 -6.66 -23.65
C ILE A 15 -14.72 -8.11 -23.71
N ASP A 16 -15.13 -8.58 -24.89
CA ASP A 16 -15.61 -9.95 -25.08
C ASP A 16 -14.53 -10.99 -24.75
N LEU A 17 -13.30 -10.79 -25.25
CA LEU A 17 -12.19 -11.70 -24.97
C LEU A 17 -11.86 -11.75 -23.48
N PHE A 18 -11.62 -10.59 -22.86
CA PHE A 18 -11.13 -10.52 -21.49
C PHE A 18 -12.19 -11.04 -20.52
N THR A 19 -13.46 -10.70 -20.73
CA THR A 19 -14.58 -11.23 -19.92
C THR A 19 -14.61 -12.76 -20.01
N LYS A 20 -14.56 -13.31 -21.23
CA LYS A 20 -14.59 -14.76 -21.47
C LYS A 20 -13.44 -15.47 -20.77
N GLU A 21 -12.20 -15.04 -21.00
CA GLU A 21 -11.02 -15.73 -20.49
C GLU A 21 -10.88 -15.60 -18.96
N LEU A 22 -11.25 -14.45 -18.37
CA LEU A 22 -11.27 -14.28 -16.91
C LEU A 22 -12.34 -15.17 -16.23
N THR A 23 -13.52 -15.31 -16.85
CA THR A 23 -14.53 -16.26 -16.37
C THR A 23 -14.05 -17.71 -16.51
N GLU A 24 -13.34 -18.06 -17.60
CA GLU A 24 -12.72 -19.38 -17.77
C GLU A 24 -11.62 -19.65 -16.73
N LEU A 25 -10.87 -18.63 -16.31
CA LEU A 25 -9.91 -18.66 -15.19
C LEU A 25 -10.61 -18.75 -13.82
N GLY A 26 -11.92 -18.62 -13.79
CA GLY A 26 -12.76 -19.00 -12.66
C GLY A 26 -13.32 -17.86 -11.85
N LEU A 27 -13.21 -16.61 -12.31
CA LEU A 27 -13.82 -15.44 -11.67
C LEU A 27 -15.31 -15.30 -12.02
N ASP A 28 -16.11 -14.82 -11.07
CA ASP A 28 -17.51 -14.42 -11.28
C ASP A 28 -17.59 -12.90 -11.30
N LEU A 29 -17.49 -12.32 -12.51
CA LEU A 29 -17.27 -10.89 -12.69
C LEU A 29 -18.56 -10.07 -12.57
N GLU A 30 -18.49 -8.97 -11.82
CA GLU A 30 -19.55 -7.97 -11.71
C GLU A 30 -18.99 -6.54 -11.77
N PHE A 31 -19.59 -5.71 -12.63
CA PHE A 31 -19.34 -4.27 -12.62
C PHE A 31 -20.25 -3.60 -11.59
N THR A 32 -19.68 -2.88 -10.65
CA THR A 32 -20.41 -2.21 -9.57
C THR A 32 -20.53 -0.71 -9.87
N THR A 33 -19.66 0.10 -9.28
CA THR A 33 -19.65 1.55 -9.40
C THR A 33 -19.35 1.94 -10.83
N LYS A 34 -20.17 2.80 -11.45
CA LYS A 34 -19.92 3.40 -12.77
C LYS A 34 -20.14 4.90 -12.68
N LEU A 35 -19.11 5.67 -12.99
CA LEU A 35 -19.14 7.13 -12.92
C LEU A 35 -18.82 7.74 -14.28
N ASN A 36 -19.43 8.90 -14.51
CA ASN A 36 -19.16 9.77 -15.65
C ASN A 36 -19.31 11.23 -15.22
N PRO A 37 -18.36 11.77 -14.42
CA PRO A 37 -18.45 13.14 -13.92
C PRO A 37 -18.43 14.19 -15.04
N GLY A 38 -17.85 13.90 -16.22
CA GLY A 38 -17.77 14.88 -17.30
C GLY A 38 -17.28 14.29 -18.62
N ILE A 39 -17.12 15.16 -19.62
CA ILE A 39 -16.73 14.77 -20.97
C ILE A 39 -15.36 14.06 -20.95
N ASN A 40 -15.34 12.84 -21.51
CA ASN A 40 -14.17 11.94 -21.55
C ASN A 40 -13.63 11.51 -20.18
N LEU A 41 -14.46 11.56 -19.13
CA LEU A 41 -14.07 11.15 -17.77
C LEU A 41 -14.99 10.02 -17.30
N TYR A 42 -14.63 8.78 -17.59
CA TYR A 42 -15.38 7.60 -17.16
C TYR A 42 -14.54 6.75 -16.23
N SER A 43 -15.18 6.20 -15.20
CA SER A 43 -14.58 5.16 -14.38
C SER A 43 -15.59 4.06 -14.03
N CYS A 44 -15.09 2.86 -13.77
CA CYS A 44 -15.90 1.80 -13.21
C CYS A 44 -15.10 0.91 -12.27
N GLU A 45 -15.80 0.19 -11.41
CA GLU A 45 -15.22 -0.85 -10.56
C GLU A 45 -15.68 -2.22 -11.06
N LEU A 46 -14.76 -3.19 -11.07
CA LEU A 46 -15.00 -4.59 -11.44
C LEU A 46 -14.57 -5.48 -10.27
N VAL A 47 -15.45 -6.38 -9.85
CA VAL A 47 -15.20 -7.27 -8.70
C VAL A 47 -15.42 -8.74 -9.08
N ASP A 48 -14.74 -9.66 -8.39
CA ASP A 48 -15.16 -11.07 -8.31
C ASP A 48 -16.21 -11.22 -7.21
N ARG A 49 -17.43 -11.66 -7.54
CA ARG A 49 -18.54 -11.83 -6.59
C ARG A 49 -18.21 -12.78 -5.44
N ASN A 50 -17.28 -13.70 -5.63
CA ASN A 50 -16.86 -14.62 -4.57
C ASN A 50 -15.94 -13.93 -3.55
N ASN A 51 -15.24 -12.86 -3.94
CA ASN A 51 -14.24 -12.14 -3.14
C ASN A 51 -14.28 -10.62 -3.38
N PRO A 52 -15.42 -9.93 -3.27
CA PRO A 52 -15.58 -8.58 -3.81
C PRO A 52 -14.70 -7.54 -3.13
N SER A 53 -14.34 -7.72 -1.86
CA SER A 53 -13.44 -6.82 -1.13
C SER A 53 -11.95 -7.11 -1.32
N LEU A 54 -11.59 -8.22 -1.98
CA LEU A 54 -10.20 -8.69 -2.11
C LEU A 54 -9.74 -8.76 -3.57
N ILE A 55 -10.65 -9.09 -4.47
CA ILE A 55 -10.40 -9.21 -5.91
C ILE A 55 -11.31 -8.20 -6.60
N HIS A 56 -10.77 -6.99 -6.78
CA HIS A 56 -11.41 -5.89 -7.48
C HIS A 56 -10.38 -5.04 -8.22
N THR A 57 -10.82 -4.35 -9.28
CA THR A 57 -10.00 -3.44 -10.09
C THR A 57 -10.80 -2.23 -10.53
N ASN A 58 -10.10 -1.16 -10.94
CA ASN A 58 -10.72 0.11 -11.31
C ASN A 58 -10.42 0.46 -12.76
N GLY A 59 -11.46 0.51 -13.57
CA GLY A 59 -11.40 1.00 -14.94
C GLY A 59 -11.42 2.52 -15.00
N LYS A 60 -10.61 3.09 -15.90
CA LYS A 60 -10.66 4.52 -16.26
C LYS A 60 -10.56 4.69 -17.77
N GLY A 61 -11.21 5.72 -18.33
CA GLY A 61 -11.08 5.98 -19.77
C GLY A 61 -11.97 7.11 -20.29
N ILE A 62 -11.80 7.41 -21.58
CA ILE A 62 -12.52 8.49 -22.28
C ILE A 62 -13.95 8.15 -22.71
N SER A 63 -14.39 6.91 -22.47
CA SER A 63 -15.75 6.44 -22.72
C SER A 63 -16.10 5.30 -21.77
N GLU A 64 -17.39 4.97 -21.61
CA GLU A 64 -17.81 3.84 -20.77
C GLU A 64 -17.16 2.52 -21.22
N LYS A 65 -17.04 2.28 -22.53
CA LYS A 65 -16.37 1.07 -23.02
C LYS A 65 -14.87 1.08 -22.70
N ALA A 66 -14.23 2.25 -22.73
CA ALA A 66 -12.81 2.41 -22.36
C ALA A 66 -12.57 2.10 -20.89
N SER A 67 -13.43 2.58 -19.99
CA SER A 67 -13.31 2.24 -18.58
C SER A 67 -13.57 0.74 -18.34
N ILE A 68 -14.57 0.13 -18.97
CA ILE A 68 -14.85 -1.31 -18.88
C ILE A 68 -13.65 -2.14 -19.37
N ALA A 69 -13.09 -1.83 -20.53
CA ALA A 69 -11.92 -2.52 -21.07
C ALA A 69 -10.70 -2.35 -20.17
N SER A 70 -10.52 -1.15 -19.58
CA SER A 70 -9.46 -0.88 -18.61
C SER A 70 -9.60 -1.73 -17.34
N ALA A 71 -10.81 -1.83 -16.76
CA ALA A 71 -11.04 -2.62 -15.54
C ALA A 71 -10.74 -4.11 -15.78
N LEU A 72 -11.18 -4.64 -16.92
CA LEU A 72 -10.90 -6.01 -17.35
C LEU A 72 -9.40 -6.24 -17.60
N GLY A 73 -8.73 -5.27 -18.23
CA GLY A 73 -7.29 -5.28 -18.45
C GLY A 73 -6.51 -5.35 -17.15
N GLU A 74 -6.83 -4.48 -16.19
CA GLU A 74 -6.24 -4.50 -14.86
C GLU A 74 -6.57 -5.81 -14.12
N MET A 75 -7.78 -6.35 -14.25
CA MET A 75 -8.13 -7.64 -13.63
C MET A 75 -7.26 -8.78 -14.19
N ALA A 76 -7.02 -8.82 -15.51
CA ALA A 76 -6.13 -9.79 -16.14
C ALA A 76 -4.67 -9.59 -15.69
N GLU A 77 -4.18 -8.36 -15.66
CA GLU A 77 -2.86 -8.00 -15.15
C GLU A 77 -2.65 -8.54 -13.73
N ARG A 78 -3.53 -8.19 -12.79
CA ARG A 78 -3.40 -8.50 -11.37
C ARG A 78 -3.62 -9.99 -11.09
N LEU A 79 -4.55 -10.64 -11.79
CA LEU A 79 -4.80 -12.07 -11.63
C LEU A 79 -3.62 -12.91 -12.14
N LEU A 80 -3.12 -12.63 -13.35
CA LEU A 80 -2.06 -13.41 -13.97
C LEU A 80 -0.70 -13.17 -13.31
N ASN A 81 -0.43 -11.94 -12.88
CA ASN A 81 0.72 -11.63 -12.03
C ASN A 81 0.50 -11.98 -10.55
N GLN A 82 -0.63 -12.61 -10.20
CA GLN A 82 -0.97 -13.10 -8.86
C GLN A 82 -0.97 -12.04 -7.74
N SER A 83 -1.00 -10.75 -8.07
CA SER A 83 -0.84 -9.67 -7.10
C SER A 83 -1.99 -9.57 -6.09
N PHE A 84 -3.17 -10.14 -6.39
CA PHE A 84 -4.26 -10.28 -5.40
C PHE A 84 -3.90 -11.20 -4.23
N PHE A 85 -2.87 -12.04 -4.39
CA PHE A 85 -2.49 -13.08 -3.45
C PHE A 85 -1.15 -12.78 -2.74
N ASP A 86 -0.33 -11.86 -3.28
CA ASP A 86 1.04 -11.57 -2.81
C ASP A 86 1.11 -11.16 -1.33
N SER A 87 0.08 -10.48 -0.81
CA SER A 87 0.02 -10.02 0.58
C SER A 87 -0.59 -11.02 1.55
N TYR A 88 -0.97 -12.21 1.09
CA TYR A 88 -1.74 -13.16 1.89
C TYR A 88 -1.07 -14.54 1.92
N TYR A 89 -1.04 -15.16 3.09
CA TYR A 89 -0.57 -16.50 3.28
C TYR A 89 -1.59 -17.51 2.71
N MET A 90 -1.23 -18.19 1.63
CA MET A 90 -2.05 -19.20 0.97
C MET A 90 -1.88 -20.60 1.58
N GLY A 91 -0.87 -20.80 2.43
CA GLY A 91 -0.57 -22.10 3.05
C GLY A 91 -0.37 -23.21 2.03
N ASN A 92 -0.85 -24.40 2.34
CA ASN A 92 -0.64 -25.60 1.52
C ASN A 92 -1.60 -25.67 0.31
N ALA A 93 -2.17 -24.53 -0.12
CA ALA A 93 -3.21 -24.45 -1.16
C ALA A 93 -2.81 -25.09 -2.49
N SER A 94 -1.51 -25.22 -2.77
CA SER A 94 -0.97 -25.75 -4.02
C SER A 94 0.06 -26.86 -3.84
N ASP A 95 0.26 -27.39 -2.62
CA ASP A 95 1.31 -28.39 -2.35
C ASP A 95 1.10 -29.74 -3.02
N ASP A 96 -0.14 -30.11 -3.33
CA ASP A 96 -0.48 -31.31 -4.11
C ASP A 96 -0.55 -31.05 -5.62
N LEU A 97 -0.26 -29.82 -6.07
CA LEU A 97 -0.22 -29.44 -7.48
C LEU A 97 1.23 -29.46 -7.99
N PRO A 98 1.45 -29.49 -9.33
CA PRO A 98 2.80 -29.58 -9.89
C PRO A 98 3.69 -28.36 -9.62
N PHE A 99 3.10 -27.22 -9.26
CA PHE A 99 3.77 -25.98 -8.90
C PHE A 99 2.93 -25.20 -7.90
N ASN A 100 3.56 -24.32 -7.13
CA ASN A 100 2.95 -23.58 -6.03
C ASN A 100 2.43 -22.21 -6.43
N ARG A 101 3.19 -21.45 -7.25
CA ARG A 101 2.87 -20.11 -7.76
C ARG A 101 2.79 -20.16 -9.29
N TYR A 102 3.89 -20.44 -9.98
CA TYR A 102 3.96 -20.41 -11.44
C TYR A 102 4.47 -21.70 -12.05
N HIS A 103 4.03 -22.02 -13.26
CA HIS A 103 4.35 -23.29 -13.93
C HIS A 103 5.85 -23.50 -14.23
N ASP A 104 6.60 -22.41 -14.32
CA ASP A 104 8.02 -22.34 -14.64
C ASP A 104 8.87 -21.85 -13.45
N GLU A 105 8.29 -21.85 -12.25
CA GLU A 105 8.99 -21.52 -11.02
C GLU A 105 10.11 -22.52 -10.70
N ILE A 106 11.13 -22.05 -10.01
CA ILE A 106 12.14 -22.90 -9.38
C ILE A 106 12.16 -22.65 -7.88
N TRP A 107 12.59 -23.69 -7.15
CA TRP A 107 12.78 -23.63 -5.70
C TRP A 107 14.26 -23.84 -5.37
N VAL A 108 14.84 -22.87 -4.67
CA VAL A 108 16.24 -22.90 -4.24
C VAL A 108 16.31 -22.97 -2.71
N LYS A 109 16.71 -24.13 -2.18
CA LYS A 109 16.86 -24.33 -0.73
C LYS A 109 17.92 -23.39 -0.16
N TYR A 110 17.63 -22.80 1.00
CA TYR A 110 18.66 -22.10 1.77
C TYR A 110 19.77 -23.05 2.22
N PRO A 111 21.02 -22.56 2.34
CA PRO A 111 22.09 -23.26 3.04
C PRO A 111 21.68 -23.67 4.45
N ASP A 112 22.01 -24.91 4.86
CA ASP A 112 21.67 -25.42 6.20
C ASP A 112 22.26 -24.54 7.34
N SER A 113 23.33 -23.78 7.07
CA SER A 113 23.91 -22.81 8.00
C SER A 113 22.98 -21.65 8.38
N TYR A 114 21.98 -21.36 7.55
CA TYR A 114 20.93 -20.35 7.80
C TYR A 114 19.72 -20.92 8.52
N MET A 115 19.68 -22.22 8.78
CA MET A 115 18.59 -22.85 9.49
C MET A 115 18.96 -23.05 10.97
N ASP A 116 17.98 -22.95 11.85
CA ASP A 116 18.10 -23.36 13.25
C ASP A 116 17.79 -24.86 13.43
N LYS A 117 17.82 -25.34 14.67
CA LYS A 117 17.53 -26.75 15.02
C LYS A 117 16.09 -27.18 14.67
N ASN A 118 15.18 -26.23 14.54
CA ASN A 118 13.76 -26.42 14.24
C ASN A 118 13.43 -26.13 12.75
N ASN A 119 14.46 -25.97 11.90
CA ASN A 119 14.32 -25.56 10.49
C ASN A 119 13.63 -24.19 10.30
N ARG A 120 13.81 -23.27 11.26
CA ARG A 120 13.48 -21.85 11.12
C ARG A 120 14.67 -21.08 10.57
N LEU A 121 14.40 -20.00 9.85
CA LEU A 121 15.44 -19.19 9.25
C LEU A 121 16.11 -18.30 10.32
N ARG A 122 17.44 -18.27 10.34
CA ARG A 122 18.24 -17.52 11.30
C ARG A 122 18.55 -16.13 10.75
N LEU A 123 17.62 -15.18 10.95
CA LEU A 123 17.77 -13.80 10.46
C LEU A 123 19.00 -13.09 11.04
N ASP A 124 19.33 -13.33 12.30
CA ASP A 124 20.57 -12.88 12.98
C ASP A 124 21.87 -13.34 12.27
N LYS A 125 21.79 -14.47 11.54
CA LYS A 125 22.91 -14.96 10.71
C LYS A 125 22.89 -14.39 9.30
N MET A 126 21.75 -13.83 8.86
CA MET A 126 21.58 -13.18 7.56
C MET A 126 21.92 -11.68 7.60
N GLU A 127 22.02 -11.06 8.78
CA GLU A 127 22.59 -9.72 8.91
C GLU A 127 24.06 -9.70 8.46
N VAL A 128 24.30 -9.07 7.31
CA VAL A 128 25.61 -9.08 6.65
C VAL A 128 26.41 -7.83 6.98
N PHE A 129 27.03 -7.83 8.16
CA PHE A 129 27.99 -6.78 8.53
C PHE A 129 29.44 -7.07 8.10
N SER A 130 29.74 -8.26 7.56
CA SER A 130 31.11 -8.64 7.15
C SER A 130 31.28 -8.90 5.65
N SER A 131 32.41 -8.45 5.08
CA SER A 131 32.77 -8.66 3.66
C SER A 131 32.83 -10.15 3.26
N ARG A 132 33.14 -11.04 4.21
CA ARG A 132 33.15 -12.49 3.99
C ARG A 132 31.75 -13.03 3.72
N ARG A 133 30.77 -12.65 4.54
CA ARG A 133 29.36 -13.06 4.36
C ARG A 133 28.79 -12.52 3.05
N LYS A 134 29.12 -11.30 2.64
CA LYS A 134 28.70 -10.74 1.33
C LYS A 134 29.11 -11.67 0.18
N LYS A 135 30.36 -12.12 0.18
CA LYS A 135 30.88 -13.03 -0.85
C LYS A 135 30.18 -14.38 -0.82
N GLU A 136 30.00 -14.97 0.36
CA GLU A 136 29.33 -16.28 0.51
C GLU A 136 27.90 -16.25 -0.05
N VAL A 137 27.15 -15.19 0.22
CA VAL A 137 25.79 -15.03 -0.33
C VAL A 137 25.83 -14.78 -1.84
N SER A 138 26.66 -13.87 -2.34
CA SER A 138 26.78 -13.64 -3.79
C SER A 138 27.14 -14.94 -4.53
N ASP A 139 28.06 -15.74 -3.99
CA ASP A 139 28.44 -17.04 -4.56
C ASP A 139 27.26 -18.03 -4.55
N PHE A 140 26.43 -18.03 -3.49
CA PHE A 140 25.20 -18.83 -3.43
C PHE A 140 24.18 -18.43 -4.50
N PHE A 141 23.92 -17.14 -4.68
CA PHE A 141 22.98 -16.65 -5.69
C PHE A 141 23.45 -17.00 -7.11
N LEU A 142 24.73 -16.72 -7.41
CA LEU A 142 25.33 -17.03 -8.71
C LEU A 142 25.31 -18.52 -9.03
N LYS A 143 25.63 -19.39 -8.06
CA LYS A 143 25.62 -20.85 -8.25
C LYS A 143 24.25 -21.38 -8.63
N ASN A 144 23.18 -20.75 -8.14
CA ASN A 144 21.80 -21.15 -8.38
C ASN A 144 21.11 -20.33 -9.49
N ASN A 145 21.87 -19.51 -10.25
CA ASN A 145 21.34 -18.60 -11.27
C ASN A 145 20.27 -17.62 -10.76
N LEU A 146 20.27 -17.34 -9.45
CA LEU A 146 19.45 -16.28 -8.85
C LEU A 146 20.13 -14.96 -9.14
N PHE A 147 19.46 -14.13 -9.93
CA PHE A 147 19.99 -12.90 -10.52
C PHE A 147 21.21 -13.10 -11.42
N SER A 148 21.47 -12.09 -12.26
CA SER A 148 22.75 -12.01 -12.98
C SER A 148 23.84 -11.44 -12.07
N LYS A 149 25.12 -11.75 -12.35
CA LYS A 149 26.24 -11.15 -11.59
C LYS A 149 26.19 -9.63 -11.56
N LYS A 150 25.96 -9.01 -12.72
CA LYS A 150 25.83 -7.55 -12.83
C LYS A 150 24.71 -7.04 -11.90
N LEU A 151 23.58 -7.75 -11.87
CA LEU A 151 22.47 -7.37 -11.02
C LEU A 151 22.77 -7.53 -9.53
N ILE A 152 23.44 -8.60 -9.11
CA ILE A 152 23.88 -8.76 -7.71
C ILE A 152 24.79 -7.59 -7.29
N ASP A 153 25.72 -7.20 -8.16
CA ASP A 153 26.59 -6.05 -7.92
C ASP A 153 25.79 -4.73 -7.86
N GLU A 154 24.72 -4.60 -8.65
CA GLU A 154 23.83 -3.42 -8.70
C GLU A 154 22.87 -3.30 -7.50
N ILE A 155 22.25 -4.41 -7.06
CA ILE A 155 21.30 -4.41 -5.92
C ILE A 155 22.00 -4.57 -4.56
N GLY A 156 23.27 -4.98 -4.57
CA GLY A 156 24.13 -5.03 -3.40
C GLY A 156 23.55 -5.86 -2.25
N TRP A 157 23.30 -5.19 -1.13
CA TRP A 157 22.88 -5.84 0.11
C TRP A 157 21.45 -6.40 0.07
N MET A 158 20.60 -5.95 -0.86
CA MET A 158 19.25 -6.50 -1.02
C MET A 158 19.28 -8.00 -1.38
N ALA A 159 20.33 -8.46 -2.06
CA ALA A 159 20.55 -9.88 -2.35
C ALA A 159 20.84 -10.71 -1.08
N LEU A 160 20.97 -10.09 0.09
CA LEU A 160 21.38 -10.73 1.34
C LEU A 160 20.21 -11.00 2.29
N ARG A 161 18.98 -10.74 1.85
CA ARG A 161 17.75 -10.84 2.64
C ARG A 161 17.09 -12.22 2.56
N PRO A 162 16.20 -12.56 3.50
CA PRO A 162 15.28 -13.70 3.32
C PRO A 162 14.35 -13.40 2.14
N LEU A 163 14.39 -14.25 1.11
CA LEU A 163 13.61 -14.12 -0.12
C LEU A 163 12.54 -15.22 -0.25
N THR A 164 12.10 -15.77 0.88
CA THR A 164 10.93 -16.66 0.93
C THR A 164 9.68 -15.82 0.68
N ASP A 165 8.78 -16.27 -0.20
CA ASP A 165 7.55 -15.54 -0.50
C ASP A 165 6.50 -15.72 0.60
N TYR A 166 5.61 -14.72 0.76
CA TYR A 166 4.56 -14.75 1.78
C TYR A 166 3.43 -15.73 1.47
N ALA A 167 3.13 -15.96 0.19
CA ALA A 167 2.01 -16.83 -0.17
C ALA A 167 2.25 -18.28 0.28
N THR A 168 3.47 -18.80 0.14
CA THR A 168 3.81 -20.14 0.60
C THR A 168 4.37 -20.20 2.01
N SER A 169 5.11 -19.15 2.43
CA SER A 169 5.90 -19.11 3.66
C SER A 169 6.76 -20.37 3.89
N ASP A 170 7.18 -21.07 2.83
CA ASP A 170 7.85 -22.37 2.92
C ASP A 170 9.38 -22.23 2.96
N THR A 171 9.91 -21.97 4.15
CA THR A 171 11.37 -21.88 4.37
C THR A 171 12.11 -23.19 4.12
N GLN A 172 11.42 -24.34 4.14
CA GLN A 172 12.03 -25.64 3.86
C GLN A 172 12.26 -25.85 2.37
N LYS A 173 11.30 -25.44 1.52
CA LYS A 173 11.49 -25.37 0.07
C LYS A 173 12.47 -24.26 -0.32
N GLY A 174 12.46 -23.15 0.43
CA GLY A 174 13.43 -22.06 0.31
C GLY A 174 12.91 -20.90 -0.53
N ILE A 175 13.69 -20.48 -1.52
CA ILE A 175 13.42 -19.31 -2.36
C ILE A 175 12.66 -19.75 -3.61
N CYS A 176 11.41 -19.29 -3.77
CA CYS A 176 10.66 -19.42 -5.02
C CYS A 176 11.07 -18.30 -5.99
N ALA A 177 11.46 -18.66 -7.21
CA ALA A 177 11.93 -17.72 -8.23
C ALA A 177 11.39 -18.04 -9.62
N VAL A 178 11.19 -17.01 -10.44
CA VAL A 178 10.69 -17.11 -11.82
C VAL A 178 11.74 -16.68 -12.84
N PRO A 179 11.76 -17.28 -14.05
CA PRO A 179 12.73 -16.93 -15.08
C PRO A 179 12.35 -15.60 -15.74
N MET A 180 13.22 -14.59 -15.64
CA MET A 180 13.06 -13.34 -16.38
C MET A 180 14.01 -13.29 -17.56
N THR A 181 13.54 -12.71 -18.66
CA THR A 181 14.31 -12.51 -19.89
C THR A 181 14.67 -11.03 -20.03
N ASN A 182 15.89 -10.73 -20.48
CA ASN A 182 16.29 -9.38 -20.82
C ASN A 182 15.71 -8.98 -22.19
N GLU A 183 14.87 -7.96 -22.23
CA GLU A 183 14.19 -7.50 -23.45
C GLU A 183 15.15 -6.90 -24.49
N HIS A 184 16.36 -6.49 -24.08
CA HIS A 184 17.40 -6.06 -25.03
C HIS A 184 18.19 -7.22 -25.62
N PHE A 185 18.29 -8.33 -24.89
CA PHE A 185 19.11 -9.49 -25.23
C PHE A 185 18.36 -10.76 -24.81
N PRO A 186 17.47 -11.31 -25.65
CA PRO A 186 16.58 -12.41 -25.26
C PRO A 186 17.27 -13.72 -24.84
N ASP A 187 18.54 -13.90 -25.21
CA ASP A 187 19.37 -15.03 -24.76
C ASP A 187 19.86 -14.87 -23.31
N GLU A 188 19.83 -13.65 -22.77
CA GLU A 188 20.15 -13.37 -21.37
C GLU A 188 18.93 -13.59 -20.49
N LYS A 189 19.01 -14.61 -19.64
CA LYS A 189 17.98 -14.99 -18.68
C LYS A 189 18.57 -15.11 -17.27
N ALA A 190 17.77 -14.82 -16.26
CA ALA A 190 18.11 -15.03 -14.86
C ALA A 190 16.85 -15.33 -14.05
N TYR A 191 16.99 -16.02 -12.92
CA TYR A 191 15.87 -16.26 -12.02
C TYR A 191 15.75 -15.13 -11.01
N PHE A 192 14.53 -14.61 -10.83
CA PHE A 192 14.22 -13.57 -9.88
C PHE A 192 13.33 -14.13 -8.79
N PRO A 193 13.76 -14.07 -7.51
CA PRO A 193 12.94 -14.43 -6.37
C PRO A 193 11.63 -13.65 -6.36
N LEU A 194 10.50 -14.33 -6.19
CA LEU A 194 9.18 -13.69 -6.14
C LEU A 194 9.11 -12.65 -5.03
N ARG A 195 9.68 -12.97 -3.86
CA ARG A 195 9.75 -12.05 -2.73
C ARG A 195 10.41 -10.72 -3.08
N TYR A 196 11.50 -10.74 -3.85
CA TYR A 196 12.17 -9.53 -4.32
C TYR A 196 11.26 -8.71 -5.24
N LEU A 197 10.53 -9.38 -6.14
CA LEU A 197 9.59 -8.71 -7.03
C LEU A 197 8.44 -8.05 -6.22
N GLU A 198 7.81 -8.82 -5.33
CA GLU A 198 6.70 -8.41 -4.45
C GLU A 198 7.07 -7.22 -3.55
N SER A 199 8.20 -7.30 -2.84
CA SER A 199 8.57 -6.30 -1.83
C SER A 199 9.15 -5.01 -2.41
N CYS A 200 9.84 -5.09 -3.56
CA CYS A 200 10.58 -3.94 -4.08
C CYS A 200 9.77 -3.18 -5.14
N PHE A 201 8.98 -3.89 -5.94
CA PHE A 201 8.28 -3.31 -7.09
C PHE A 201 6.76 -3.27 -6.88
N CYS A 202 6.22 -4.11 -5.99
CA CYS A 202 4.78 -4.28 -5.82
C CYS A 202 4.13 -4.51 -7.19
N THR A 203 3.10 -3.73 -7.55
CA THR A 203 2.44 -3.78 -8.85
C THR A 203 3.18 -3.07 -9.98
N ASN A 204 4.30 -2.38 -9.73
CA ASN A 204 4.97 -1.57 -10.75
C ASN A 204 5.44 -2.39 -11.93
N GLY A 205 5.05 -1.97 -13.13
CA GLY A 205 5.45 -2.62 -14.37
C GLY A 205 4.75 -3.94 -14.64
N MET A 206 3.75 -4.31 -13.83
CA MET A 206 2.75 -5.30 -14.25
C MET A 206 1.92 -4.69 -15.38
N CYS A 207 1.57 -5.50 -16.37
CA CYS A 207 0.71 -5.04 -17.45
C CYS A 207 -0.06 -6.19 -18.10
N ALA A 208 -1.16 -5.84 -18.77
CA ALA A 208 -1.87 -6.71 -19.71
C ALA A 208 -2.32 -5.95 -20.95
N GLY A 209 -2.55 -6.67 -22.06
CA GLY A 209 -2.93 -6.06 -23.33
C GLY A 209 -3.40 -7.06 -24.37
N ASN A 210 -3.88 -6.55 -25.50
CA ASN A 210 -4.40 -7.39 -26.60
C ASN A 210 -3.29 -8.11 -27.39
N THR A 211 -2.07 -7.58 -27.33
CA THR A 211 -0.85 -8.09 -27.98
C THR A 211 0.33 -7.96 -26.99
N PRO A 212 1.44 -8.69 -27.22
CA PRO A 212 2.66 -8.53 -26.43
C PRO A 212 3.16 -7.08 -26.37
N GLU A 213 3.23 -6.40 -27.51
CA GLU A 213 3.73 -5.05 -27.62
C GLU A 213 2.82 -4.05 -26.91
N GLU A 214 1.49 -4.14 -27.10
CA GLU A 214 0.53 -3.26 -26.41
C GLU A 214 0.68 -3.36 -24.89
N ALA A 215 0.74 -4.59 -24.35
CA ALA A 215 0.90 -4.81 -22.93
C ALA A 215 2.22 -4.20 -22.42
N LYS A 216 3.33 -4.49 -23.11
CA LYS A 216 4.67 -4.01 -22.69
C LYS A 216 4.82 -2.49 -22.81
N VAL A 217 4.13 -1.84 -23.75
CA VAL A 217 4.04 -0.37 -23.83
C VAL A 217 3.41 0.19 -22.56
N GLN A 218 2.31 -0.40 -22.07
CA GLN A 218 1.67 0.04 -20.83
C GLN A 218 2.61 -0.13 -19.63
N GLY A 219 3.22 -1.32 -19.48
CA GLY A 219 4.11 -1.60 -18.34
C GLY A 219 5.36 -0.72 -18.31
N LEU A 220 6.02 -0.50 -19.45
CA LEU A 220 7.17 0.43 -19.53
C LEU A 220 6.76 1.89 -19.30
N SER A 221 5.59 2.30 -19.82
CA SER A 221 5.08 3.65 -19.59
C SER A 221 4.85 3.88 -18.09
N GLU A 222 4.23 2.93 -17.41
CA GLU A 222 4.01 2.99 -15.96
C GLU A 222 5.32 3.08 -15.17
N ILE A 223 6.34 2.29 -15.53
CA ILE A 223 7.65 2.37 -14.89
C ILE A 223 8.24 3.78 -14.98
N TYR A 224 8.16 4.42 -16.15
CA TYR A 224 8.65 5.79 -16.32
C TYR A 224 7.76 6.82 -15.63
N GLU A 225 6.44 6.61 -15.61
CA GLU A 225 5.50 7.43 -14.84
C GLU A 225 5.90 7.47 -13.36
N ARG A 226 6.12 6.29 -12.75
CA ARG A 226 6.49 6.18 -11.33
C ARG A 226 7.89 6.71 -11.04
N PHE A 227 8.83 6.54 -11.97
CA PHE A 227 10.16 7.15 -11.84
C PHE A 227 10.09 8.69 -11.84
N VAL A 228 9.31 9.28 -12.74
CA VAL A 228 9.09 10.73 -12.79
C VAL A 228 8.25 11.21 -11.59
N ARG A 229 7.31 10.40 -11.09
CA ARG A 229 6.60 10.67 -9.84
C ARG A 229 7.58 10.79 -8.67
N ARG A 230 8.58 9.90 -8.58
CA ARG A 230 9.65 10.00 -7.57
C ARG A 230 10.46 11.28 -7.67
N PHE A 231 10.69 11.81 -8.88
CA PHE A 231 11.33 13.12 -9.02
C PHE A 231 10.54 14.22 -8.31
N LEU A 232 9.21 14.17 -8.37
CA LEU A 232 8.34 15.20 -7.79
C LEU A 232 8.10 15.03 -6.28
N PHE A 233 7.92 13.79 -5.82
CA PHE A 233 7.46 13.48 -4.46
C PHE A 233 8.49 12.82 -3.56
N GLY A 234 9.71 12.59 -4.03
CA GLY A 234 10.73 11.93 -3.22
C GLY A 234 12.16 12.22 -3.62
N TYR A 235 13.03 11.34 -3.14
CA TYR A 235 14.45 11.34 -3.46
C TYR A 235 14.76 10.44 -4.67
N ILE A 236 15.65 10.92 -5.55
CA ILE A 236 16.25 10.08 -6.59
C ILE A 236 17.67 9.74 -6.14
N PRO A 237 17.99 8.45 -5.91
CA PRO A 237 19.35 8.02 -5.62
C PRO A 237 20.34 8.38 -6.72
N GLU A 238 21.59 8.69 -6.35
CA GLU A 238 22.64 8.94 -7.34
C GLU A 238 22.88 7.74 -8.27
N SER A 239 22.63 6.52 -7.77
CA SER A 239 22.69 5.27 -8.55
C SER A 239 21.62 5.20 -9.67
N TYR A 240 20.56 5.99 -9.56
CA TYR A 240 19.48 6.06 -10.55
C TYR A 240 19.82 7.14 -11.58
N SER A 241 20.15 8.34 -11.12
CA SER A 241 20.60 9.45 -11.97
C SER A 241 21.32 10.53 -11.16
N LYS A 242 22.62 10.70 -11.38
CA LYS A 242 23.42 11.76 -10.76
C LYS A 242 22.88 13.16 -11.05
N THR A 243 22.39 13.42 -12.26
CA THR A 243 21.86 14.73 -12.64
C THR A 243 20.56 15.05 -11.89
N LEU A 244 19.63 14.08 -11.83
CA LEU A 244 18.33 14.30 -11.18
C LEU A 244 18.46 14.29 -9.64
N ALA A 245 19.37 13.49 -9.09
CA ALA A 245 19.69 13.47 -7.65
C ALA A 245 20.17 14.85 -7.15
N ASN A 246 20.90 15.59 -7.99
CA ASN A 246 21.44 16.93 -7.70
C ASN A 246 20.50 18.08 -8.13
N THR A 247 19.27 17.76 -8.57
CA THR A 247 18.30 18.77 -9.01
C THR A 247 17.34 19.12 -7.89
N ASN A 248 17.59 20.22 -7.19
CA ASN A 248 16.75 20.67 -6.07
C ASN A 248 15.49 21.45 -6.52
N ILE A 249 15.44 21.90 -7.78
CA ILE A 249 14.25 22.57 -8.35
C ILE A 249 13.38 21.52 -9.04
N ARG A 250 12.17 21.32 -8.51
CA ARG A 250 11.18 20.35 -9.02
C ARG A 250 10.20 20.94 -10.05
N ALA A 251 10.26 22.24 -10.34
CA ALA A 251 9.38 22.89 -11.33
C ALA A 251 9.48 22.23 -12.71
N LEU A 252 8.32 22.02 -13.34
CA LEU A 252 8.18 21.45 -14.68
C LEU A 252 7.75 22.53 -15.69
N PRO A 253 8.16 22.43 -16.96
CA PRO A 253 7.71 23.36 -17.99
C PRO A 253 6.22 23.14 -18.30
N VAL A 254 5.45 24.22 -18.34
CA VAL A 254 4.04 24.19 -18.73
C VAL A 254 3.93 23.84 -20.22
N ILE A 255 3.00 22.95 -20.56
CA ILE A 255 2.62 22.68 -21.96
C ILE A 255 1.73 23.85 -22.43
N PRO A 256 2.11 24.59 -23.48
CA PRO A 256 1.34 25.75 -23.91
C PRO A 256 -0.11 25.40 -24.28
N GLU A 257 -1.09 26.18 -23.82
CA GLU A 257 -2.52 25.96 -24.13
C GLU A 257 -2.80 26.02 -25.64
N GLU A 258 -2.09 26.89 -26.38
CA GLU A 258 -2.15 26.97 -27.84
C GLU A 258 -1.65 25.68 -28.52
N PHE A 259 -0.67 25.01 -27.91
CA PHE A 259 -0.18 23.73 -28.40
C PHE A 259 -1.25 22.64 -28.22
N ILE A 260 -1.83 22.54 -27.02
CA ILE A 260 -2.89 21.56 -26.70
C ILE A 260 -4.11 21.78 -27.60
N SER A 261 -4.63 23.01 -27.66
CA SER A 261 -5.83 23.32 -28.45
C SER A 261 -5.67 23.06 -29.96
N ARG A 262 -4.47 23.29 -30.50
CA ARG A 262 -4.19 23.02 -31.91
C ARG A 262 -3.97 21.53 -32.20
N LYS A 263 -3.29 20.80 -31.33
CA LYS A 263 -2.85 19.42 -31.58
C LYS A 263 -3.84 18.38 -31.04
N TYR A 264 -4.49 18.67 -29.92
CA TYR A 264 -5.33 17.77 -29.12
C TYR A 264 -6.63 18.46 -28.64
N PRO A 265 -7.52 18.87 -29.57
CA PRO A 265 -8.73 19.62 -29.22
C PRO A 265 -9.67 18.89 -28.24
N GLU A 266 -9.67 17.55 -28.23
CA GLU A 266 -10.46 16.74 -27.30
C GLU A 266 -9.96 16.88 -25.85
N ILE A 267 -8.66 17.09 -25.65
CA ILE A 267 -8.10 17.41 -24.33
C ILE A 267 -8.60 18.79 -23.88
N THR A 268 -8.63 19.77 -24.79
CA THR A 268 -9.17 21.11 -24.49
C THR A 268 -10.64 21.03 -24.07
N GLU A 269 -11.44 20.17 -24.68
CA GLU A 269 -12.83 19.94 -24.27
C GLU A 269 -12.92 19.42 -22.83
N THR A 270 -12.12 18.41 -22.47
CA THR A 270 -12.05 17.91 -21.09
C THR A 270 -11.56 18.96 -20.11
N LEU A 271 -10.53 19.75 -20.44
CA LEU A 271 -10.04 20.85 -19.59
C LEU A 271 -11.11 21.94 -19.35
N ASN A 272 -11.97 22.17 -20.34
CA ASN A 272 -13.10 23.09 -20.19
C ASN A 272 -14.15 22.56 -19.19
N GLU A 273 -14.32 21.24 -19.05
CA GLU A 273 -15.18 20.66 -18.00
C GLU A 273 -14.67 21.01 -16.61
N PHE A 274 -13.38 20.82 -16.33
CA PHE A 274 -12.78 21.23 -15.05
C PHE A 274 -13.02 22.73 -14.77
N SER A 275 -12.85 23.57 -15.79
CA SER A 275 -13.06 25.01 -15.69
C SER A 275 -14.51 25.36 -15.33
N LYS A 276 -15.51 24.65 -15.86
CA LYS A 276 -16.93 24.82 -15.49
C LYS A 276 -17.20 24.49 -14.01
N HIS A 277 -16.38 23.62 -13.43
CA HIS A 277 -16.45 23.24 -12.02
C HIS A 277 -15.53 24.08 -11.10
N ASN A 278 -15.05 25.24 -11.58
CA ASN A 278 -14.11 26.12 -10.85
C ASN A 278 -12.81 25.42 -10.45
N ILE A 279 -12.34 24.47 -11.28
CA ILE A 279 -11.05 23.81 -11.10
C ILE A 279 -10.15 24.22 -12.26
N ARG A 280 -9.05 24.89 -11.94
CA ARG A 280 -8.01 25.20 -12.90
C ARG A 280 -7.10 23.99 -13.05
N VAL A 281 -6.87 23.55 -14.28
CA VAL A 281 -5.93 22.49 -14.59
C VAL A 281 -4.77 23.03 -15.41
N THR A 282 -3.55 22.87 -14.90
CA THR A 282 -2.32 23.21 -15.64
C THR A 282 -1.63 21.93 -16.07
N CYS A 283 -1.36 21.79 -17.37
CA CYS A 283 -0.65 20.64 -17.95
C CYS A 283 0.85 20.95 -18.03
N TYR A 284 1.68 20.01 -17.57
CA TYR A 284 3.14 20.13 -17.54
C TYR A 284 3.79 19.01 -18.35
N ASP A 285 4.86 19.36 -19.05
CA ASP A 285 5.74 18.39 -19.68
C ASP A 285 6.69 17.83 -18.61
N ALA A 286 6.39 16.62 -18.16
CA ALA A 286 7.14 15.92 -17.13
C ALA A 286 8.23 15.01 -17.71
N SER A 287 8.64 15.23 -18.97
CA SER A 287 9.63 14.40 -19.66
C SER A 287 11.06 14.53 -19.15
N LEU A 288 11.30 15.49 -18.24
CA LEU A 288 12.61 15.82 -17.71
C LEU A 288 13.63 16.11 -18.83
N GLY A 289 13.23 16.97 -19.77
CA GLY A 289 14.06 17.38 -20.91
C GLY A 289 13.92 16.48 -22.14
N GLY A 290 12.73 15.91 -22.37
CA GLY A 290 12.43 15.05 -23.52
C GLY A 290 12.93 13.61 -23.40
N VAL A 291 13.28 13.16 -22.18
CA VAL A 291 13.83 11.81 -21.94
C VAL A 291 12.72 10.80 -21.73
N PHE A 292 11.73 11.12 -20.89
CA PHE A 292 10.64 10.21 -20.52
C PHE A 292 9.32 10.67 -21.16
N PRO A 293 8.44 9.76 -21.62
CA PRO A 293 7.18 10.15 -22.25
C PRO A 293 6.08 10.37 -21.20
N VAL A 294 6.29 11.36 -20.34
CA VAL A 294 5.48 11.59 -19.14
C VAL A 294 4.95 13.02 -19.14
N VAL A 295 3.67 13.17 -18.78
CA VAL A 295 3.04 14.46 -18.47
C VAL A 295 2.57 14.47 -17.03
N ALA A 296 2.42 15.66 -16.46
CA ALA A 296 1.76 15.86 -15.18
C ALA A 296 0.66 16.91 -15.34
N VAL A 297 -0.43 16.79 -14.58
CA VAL A 297 -1.45 17.83 -14.47
C VAL A 297 -1.60 18.24 -13.02
N CYS A 298 -1.67 19.55 -12.77
CA CYS A 298 -2.00 20.10 -11.47
C CYS A 298 -3.41 20.68 -11.52
N ALA A 299 -4.32 20.11 -10.72
CA ALA A 299 -5.68 20.58 -10.57
C ALA A 299 -5.80 21.39 -9.27
N GLN A 300 -6.30 22.62 -9.38
CA GLN A 300 -6.41 23.57 -8.27
C GLN A 300 -7.80 24.21 -8.28
N PRO A 301 -8.58 24.13 -7.19
CA PRO A 301 -9.78 24.92 -7.07
C PRO A 301 -9.44 26.42 -7.16
N VAL A 302 -10.24 27.18 -7.90
CA VAL A 302 -10.04 28.62 -8.04
C VAL A 302 -10.11 29.27 -6.64
N ASN A 303 -9.19 30.20 -6.38
CA ASN A 303 -9.04 30.89 -5.08
C ASN A 303 -8.72 29.95 -3.89
N SER A 304 -8.12 28.78 -4.15
CA SER A 304 -7.64 27.86 -3.12
C SER A 304 -6.14 27.67 -3.18
N VAL A 305 -5.54 27.41 -2.02
CA VAL A 305 -4.16 26.91 -1.89
C VAL A 305 -4.08 25.38 -2.04
N LYS A 306 -5.23 24.72 -2.24
CA LYS A 306 -5.32 23.27 -2.42
C LYS A 306 -4.92 22.87 -3.84
N TYR A 307 -4.31 21.71 -3.97
CA TYR A 307 -3.93 21.14 -5.26
C TYR A 307 -4.01 19.62 -5.26
N LYS A 308 -4.15 19.03 -6.44
CA LYS A 308 -3.94 17.60 -6.69
C LYS A 308 -3.10 17.46 -7.95
N ILE A 309 -2.03 16.69 -7.88
CA ILE A 309 -1.19 16.39 -9.04
C ILE A 309 -1.45 14.95 -9.46
N SER A 310 -1.77 14.78 -10.74
CA SER A 310 -1.83 13.48 -11.40
C SER A 310 -0.71 13.41 -12.44
N ILE A 311 -0.17 12.22 -12.68
CA ILE A 311 0.93 11.98 -13.62
C ILE A 311 0.51 10.81 -14.50
N GLY A 312 0.82 10.89 -15.79
CA GLY A 312 0.52 9.83 -16.73
C GLY A 312 1.60 9.72 -17.80
N ALA A 313 1.83 8.50 -18.26
CA ALA A 313 2.81 8.21 -19.28
C ALA A 313 2.21 7.44 -20.47
N HIS A 314 2.69 7.78 -21.66
CA HIS A 314 2.51 7.03 -22.90
C HIS A 314 3.41 7.64 -23.97
N PRO A 315 4.00 6.87 -24.92
CA PRO A 315 4.78 7.42 -26.05
C PRO A 315 4.04 8.48 -26.88
N ASN A 316 2.71 8.46 -26.85
CA ASN A 316 1.84 9.46 -27.45
C ASN A 316 1.35 10.45 -26.37
N MET A 317 1.70 11.73 -26.52
CA MET A 317 1.39 12.76 -25.51
C MET A 317 -0.12 12.97 -25.32
N LYS A 318 -0.94 12.79 -26.36
CA LYS A 318 -2.41 12.83 -26.21
C LYS A 318 -2.89 11.76 -25.24
N ILE A 319 -2.45 10.53 -25.46
CA ILE A 319 -2.82 9.38 -24.60
C ILE A 319 -2.28 9.59 -23.18
N ALA A 320 -1.07 10.13 -23.03
CA ALA A 320 -0.52 10.46 -21.72
C ALA A 320 -1.41 11.49 -20.99
N LEU A 321 -1.87 12.55 -21.67
CA LEU A 321 -2.80 13.54 -21.12
C LEU A 321 -4.18 12.93 -20.78
N GLU A 322 -4.76 12.11 -21.66
CA GLU A 322 -6.03 11.41 -21.42
C GLU A 322 -5.92 10.51 -20.17
N ARG A 323 -4.86 9.72 -20.06
CA ARG A 323 -4.58 8.88 -18.89
C ARG A 323 -4.46 9.71 -17.61
N THR A 324 -3.75 10.84 -17.69
CA THR A 324 -3.54 11.71 -16.52
C THR A 324 -4.84 12.34 -16.01
N LEU A 325 -5.69 12.82 -16.93
CA LEU A 325 -6.97 13.46 -16.60
C LEU A 325 -8.02 12.45 -16.12
N THR A 326 -8.08 11.28 -16.76
CA THR A 326 -8.99 10.20 -16.33
C THR A 326 -8.58 9.61 -14.98
N GLU A 327 -7.27 9.55 -14.68
CA GLU A 327 -6.79 9.15 -13.35
C GLU A 327 -7.13 10.15 -12.26
N LEU A 328 -7.02 11.45 -12.57
CA LEU A 328 -7.34 12.51 -11.62
C LEU A 328 -8.77 12.35 -11.04
N MET A 329 -9.70 11.88 -11.88
CA MET A 329 -11.13 11.72 -11.60
C MET A 329 -11.58 10.26 -11.41
N GLN A 330 -10.65 9.30 -11.31
CA GLN A 330 -11.03 7.89 -11.15
C GLN A 330 -11.77 7.68 -9.83
N GLY A 331 -12.98 7.10 -9.90
CA GLY A 331 -13.76 6.74 -8.71
C GLY A 331 -14.34 7.93 -7.94
N VAL A 332 -14.23 9.16 -8.45
CA VAL A 332 -14.66 10.37 -7.74
C VAL A 332 -15.57 11.26 -8.58
N GLU A 333 -16.56 11.85 -7.90
CA GLU A 333 -17.38 12.95 -8.42
C GLU A 333 -16.72 14.29 -8.09
N TRP A 334 -17.10 15.38 -8.78
CA TRP A 334 -16.50 16.71 -8.62
C TRP A 334 -16.40 17.20 -7.17
N ASN A 335 -17.41 16.93 -6.35
CA ASN A 335 -17.47 17.37 -4.95
C ASN A 335 -16.60 16.53 -4.01
N ASN A 336 -16.12 15.37 -4.48
CA ASN A 336 -15.33 14.40 -3.73
C ASN A 336 -13.89 14.31 -4.25
N LEU A 337 -13.46 15.27 -5.08
CA LEU A 337 -12.07 15.31 -5.50
C LEU A 337 -11.21 15.73 -4.30
N ASP A 338 -10.40 14.81 -3.79
CA ASP A 338 -9.49 15.09 -2.68
C ASP A 338 -8.37 16.02 -3.13
N TYR A 339 -7.92 16.89 -2.24
CA TYR A 339 -6.81 17.79 -2.50
C TYR A 339 -5.85 17.83 -1.31
N VAL A 340 -4.58 18.00 -1.63
CA VAL A 340 -3.52 18.30 -0.68
C VAL A 340 -3.50 19.81 -0.43
N ASN A 341 -3.28 20.24 0.81
CA ASN A 341 -3.08 21.67 1.11
C ASN A 341 -1.65 22.07 0.77
N PHE A 342 -1.45 23.18 0.08
CA PHE A 342 -0.14 23.81 0.04
C PHE A 342 0.22 24.33 1.43
N SER A 343 1.12 23.63 2.12
CA SER A 343 1.61 23.98 3.45
C SER A 343 2.95 24.68 3.32
N LEU A 344 3.00 26.00 3.55
CA LEU A 344 4.23 26.72 3.95
C LEU A 344 4.28 26.80 5.48
N LYS A 345 4.10 25.68 6.17
CA LYS A 345 4.21 25.70 7.64
C LYS A 345 5.69 25.66 8.03
N PRO A 346 6.24 26.69 8.71
CA PRO A 346 7.39 26.45 9.58
C PRO A 346 6.86 25.58 10.73
N TYR A 347 7.40 24.38 10.90
CA TYR A 347 7.07 23.53 12.04
C TYR A 347 7.60 24.19 13.32
N ILE A 348 6.74 24.98 13.98
CA ILE A 348 6.91 25.41 15.36
C ILE A 348 6.19 24.36 16.22
N ASN A 349 6.94 23.79 17.17
CA ASN A 349 6.61 22.72 18.12
C ASN A 349 6.86 21.29 17.64
N HIS A 350 8.12 20.89 17.64
CA HIS A 350 8.49 19.67 18.34
C HIS A 350 9.44 20.02 19.48
N ASP A 351 8.88 20.04 20.69
CA ASP A 351 9.68 19.86 21.90
C ASP A 351 10.33 18.49 21.79
N PHE A 352 11.66 18.47 21.79
CA PHE A 352 12.48 17.30 22.03
C PHE A 352 12.28 16.86 23.49
N THR A 353 11.24 16.07 23.74
CA THR A 353 11.22 15.13 24.87
C THR A 353 10.40 13.91 24.48
N ASP A 354 11.09 12.77 24.50
CA ASP A 354 10.62 11.39 24.44
C ASP A 354 10.14 10.79 23.11
N ASN A 355 10.91 9.78 22.70
CA ASN A 355 10.54 8.71 21.79
C ASN A 355 9.25 8.01 22.25
N SER A 356 8.48 7.52 21.28
CA SER A 356 7.20 6.78 21.38
C SER A 356 5.94 7.64 21.55
N ARG A 357 4.94 7.33 20.71
CA ARG A 357 3.59 7.94 20.59
C ARG A 357 3.50 9.25 19.79
N LYS A 358 3.28 9.14 18.47
CA LYS A 358 2.29 9.91 17.68
C LYS A 358 2.40 9.62 16.18
N TYR A 359 1.86 8.48 15.75
CA TYR A 359 1.34 8.27 14.39
C TYR A 359 0.03 7.49 14.49
N SER A 360 -0.89 8.00 15.29
CA SER A 360 -2.29 7.57 15.30
C SER A 360 -3.10 8.73 15.83
N ASP A 361 -3.73 9.51 14.95
CA ASP A 361 -4.91 10.33 15.28
C ASP A 361 -5.50 11.09 14.08
N SER A 362 -4.95 10.98 12.86
CA SER A 362 -5.49 11.66 11.68
C SER A 362 -6.46 10.85 10.80
N VAL A 363 -6.86 9.63 11.17
CA VAL A 363 -7.79 8.80 10.36
C VAL A 363 -9.13 8.47 11.05
N LEU A 364 -9.35 8.91 12.30
CA LEU A 364 -10.64 8.71 12.98
C LEU A 364 -11.37 10.05 13.20
N LYS A 365 -11.99 10.57 12.13
CA LYS A 365 -13.14 11.50 12.23
C LYS A 365 -13.84 11.68 10.88
N TYR A 366 -14.49 10.63 10.40
CA TYR A 366 -15.64 10.78 9.50
C TYR A 366 -16.71 9.74 9.84
N LYS A 367 -17.96 10.21 9.92
CA LYS A 367 -19.19 9.60 10.49
C LYS A 367 -19.30 9.84 12.01
N SER A 368 -20.34 10.45 12.55
CA SER A 368 -21.69 10.78 12.05
C SER A 368 -22.34 11.71 13.09
N SER A 369 -23.17 12.67 12.68
CA SER A 369 -24.35 13.02 13.48
C SER A 369 -25.33 13.84 12.64
N ASP A 370 -26.27 13.13 12.03
CA ASP A 370 -27.64 13.62 11.91
C ASP A 370 -28.18 13.86 13.32
N THR A 371 -28.63 15.07 13.60
CA THR A 371 -29.27 15.44 14.86
C THR A 371 -30.72 14.98 14.85
N TYR A 372 -31.04 13.97 15.65
CA TYR A 372 -32.39 13.76 16.20
C TYR A 372 -32.40 14.20 17.67
N GLN A 373 -33.39 15.03 17.99
CA GLN A 373 -33.71 15.51 19.32
C GLN A 373 -34.19 14.37 20.21
N GLU A 374 -33.85 14.41 21.50
CA GLU A 374 -34.83 14.18 22.55
C GLU A 374 -34.42 14.88 23.85
N GLU A 375 -35.44 15.39 24.51
CA GLU A 375 -35.45 16.22 25.70
C GLU A 375 -34.94 15.44 26.92
N ASP A 376 -34.34 16.13 27.89
CA ASP A 376 -34.94 16.07 29.22
C ASP A 376 -34.52 17.23 30.12
N CYS A 377 -35.52 17.68 30.86
CA CYS A 377 -35.59 18.91 31.63
C CYS A 377 -34.98 18.75 33.02
N THR A 378 -34.39 19.84 33.56
CA THR A 378 -34.64 20.27 34.96
C THR A 378 -34.25 21.74 35.18
N GLY A 379 -35.22 22.50 35.68
CA GLY A 379 -35.27 23.81 36.39
C GLY A 379 -34.04 24.74 36.47
N SER A 380 -34.19 26.06 36.59
CA SER A 380 -35.30 26.85 37.14
C SER A 380 -35.03 28.35 36.91
N GLU A 381 -36.07 29.06 36.47
CA GLU A 381 -36.58 30.36 36.97
C GLU A 381 -35.65 31.59 37.14
N ASP A 382 -35.95 32.61 36.32
CA ASP A 382 -36.43 33.96 36.74
C ASP A 382 -35.68 35.22 36.23
N GLU A 383 -36.48 36.02 35.52
CA GLU A 383 -36.65 37.49 35.52
C GLU A 383 -35.45 38.43 35.24
N TYR A 384 -35.52 39.21 34.14
CA TYR A 384 -36.01 40.61 34.12
C TYR A 384 -35.66 41.29 32.79
N ALA A 385 -36.67 41.98 32.24
CA ALA A 385 -36.55 42.92 31.14
C ALA A 385 -35.92 44.25 31.59
N ASN A 386 -35.29 44.98 30.66
CA ASN A 386 -35.45 46.44 30.53
C ASN A 386 -34.87 46.99 29.21
N ASP A 387 -35.80 47.57 28.45
CA ASP A 387 -35.80 48.70 27.52
C ASP A 387 -34.54 49.60 27.37
N GLY A 388 -34.41 50.18 26.17
CA GLY A 388 -33.73 51.48 26.01
C GLY A 388 -33.22 51.86 24.61
N ASP A 389 -34.15 52.16 23.69
CA ASP A 389 -34.18 53.23 22.67
C ASP A 389 -32.95 53.71 21.87
N GLU A 390 -33.15 53.67 20.54
CA GLU A 390 -33.00 54.73 19.52
C GLU A 390 -31.94 55.85 19.69
N GLN A 391 -31.04 56.01 18.71
CA GLN A 391 -31.24 57.01 17.65
C GLN A 391 -30.11 57.05 16.58
N ASP A 392 -30.61 57.39 15.39
CA ASP A 392 -30.00 57.62 14.08
C ASP A 392 -28.87 58.66 14.04
N CYS A 393 -27.88 58.45 13.16
CA CYS A 393 -27.12 59.52 12.50
C CYS A 393 -26.68 59.06 11.11
N SER A 394 -27.16 59.82 10.13
CA SER A 394 -27.08 59.62 8.69
C SER A 394 -25.73 59.97 8.05
N GLU A 395 -25.50 59.30 6.91
CA GLU A 395 -24.79 59.74 5.69
C GLU A 395 -23.35 60.26 5.77
N GLN A 396 -22.44 59.52 5.12
CA GLN A 396 -21.80 60.00 3.88
C GLN A 396 -21.20 58.84 3.07
N ALA A 397 -21.72 58.66 1.86
CA ALA A 397 -21.16 57.79 0.83
C ALA A 397 -19.96 58.46 0.14
N SER A 398 -18.90 57.71 -0.13
CA SER A 398 -18.10 57.91 -1.35
C SER A 398 -17.41 56.61 -1.78
N ASP A 399 -17.66 56.30 -3.04
CA ASP A 399 -16.86 55.57 -4.01
C ASP A 399 -16.55 54.08 -3.79
N GLY A 400 -17.37 53.28 -4.50
CA GLY A 400 -17.05 51.93 -4.86
C GLY A 400 -15.74 51.82 -5.66
N LYS A 401 -14.89 50.90 -5.21
CA LYS A 401 -13.98 50.18 -6.08
C LYS A 401 -14.19 48.69 -5.87
N THR A 402 -14.78 48.06 -6.87
CA THR A 402 -14.72 46.63 -7.10
C THR A 402 -13.24 46.23 -7.21
N LEU A 403 -12.71 45.56 -6.19
CA LEU A 403 -11.38 44.95 -6.26
C LEU A 403 -11.48 43.72 -7.16
N THR A 404 -11.12 43.91 -8.43
CA THR A 404 -10.82 42.82 -9.35
C THR A 404 -9.38 42.41 -9.09
N TRP A 405 -9.18 41.24 -8.48
CA TRP A 405 -7.87 40.67 -8.22
C TRP A 405 -7.31 40.05 -9.50
N ASN A 406 -6.78 40.90 -10.38
CA ASN A 406 -5.96 40.49 -11.50
C ASN A 406 -4.49 40.73 -11.12
N ASN A 407 -3.83 39.72 -10.54
CA ASN A 407 -2.44 39.32 -10.84
C ASN A 407 -1.93 38.28 -9.82
N GLN A 408 -1.52 37.12 -10.35
CA GLN A 408 -0.95 36.00 -9.57
C GLN A 408 0.45 36.31 -9.00
N GLU A 409 1.18 37.27 -9.56
CA GLU A 409 2.56 37.60 -9.14
C GLU A 409 2.64 38.21 -7.73
N GLU A 410 1.63 38.95 -7.27
CA GLU A 410 1.67 39.62 -5.95
C GLU A 410 1.52 38.64 -4.77
N MET A 411 0.77 37.55 -4.95
CA MET A 411 0.63 36.52 -3.91
C MET A 411 1.94 35.74 -3.71
N PHE A 412 2.65 35.41 -4.80
CA PHE A 412 3.92 34.68 -4.74
C PHE A 412 5.13 35.56 -4.39
N SER A 413 5.14 36.83 -4.82
CA SER A 413 6.17 37.81 -4.44
C SER A 413 6.18 38.06 -2.93
N SER A 414 5.01 38.15 -2.30
CA SER A 414 4.87 38.33 -0.85
C SER A 414 5.37 37.12 -0.03
N LEU A 415 5.38 35.93 -0.61
CA LEU A 415 5.88 34.70 0.01
C LEU A 415 7.41 34.57 -0.09
N SER A 416 8.01 35.09 -1.16
CA SER A 416 9.47 35.15 -1.30
C SER A 416 10.14 36.09 -0.28
N ALA A 417 9.42 37.10 0.20
CA ALA A 417 9.91 38.07 1.17
C ALA A 417 10.02 37.50 2.60
N LEU A 418 9.37 36.37 2.90
CA LEU A 418 9.41 35.71 4.21
C LEU A 418 10.57 34.70 4.36
N ALA A 419 11.27 34.36 3.27
CA ALA A 419 12.38 33.42 3.25
C ALA A 419 13.76 34.05 3.54
N GLY A 420 13.77 35.24 4.15
CA GLY A 420 14.95 36.11 4.26
C GLY A 420 15.67 36.18 5.60
N GLU A 421 15.33 35.34 6.59
CA GLU A 421 16.00 35.35 7.91
C GLU A 421 16.65 34.00 8.24
N ASP A 422 17.82 34.06 8.90
CA ASP A 422 18.87 33.03 9.08
C ASP A 422 18.41 31.57 9.03
N ILE A 423 18.82 30.89 7.95
CA ILE A 423 18.49 29.52 7.60
C ILE A 423 19.73 28.64 7.81
N SER A 424 19.73 27.74 8.80
CA SER A 424 20.77 26.68 8.85
C SER A 424 20.38 25.32 9.44
N GLU A 425 19.17 25.13 9.97
CA GLU A 425 18.67 23.78 10.36
C GLU A 425 17.25 23.50 9.83
N GLN A 426 16.37 24.51 9.79
CA GLN A 426 15.00 24.36 9.27
C GLN A 426 14.94 24.02 7.78
N ALA A 427 15.77 24.61 6.93
CA ALA A 427 15.77 24.27 5.50
C ALA A 427 16.30 22.86 5.23
N GLU A 428 17.20 22.33 6.07
CA GLU A 428 17.66 20.94 5.93
C GLU A 428 16.55 19.95 6.31
N GLN A 429 15.76 20.25 7.35
CA GLN A 429 14.60 19.44 7.75
C GLN A 429 13.45 19.50 6.73
N GLU A 430 13.16 20.68 6.16
CA GLU A 430 12.18 20.84 5.10
C GLU A 430 12.59 20.09 3.83
N GLU A 431 13.86 20.18 3.42
CA GLU A 431 14.38 19.43 2.27
C GLU A 431 14.35 17.90 2.52
N TYR A 432 14.53 17.45 3.76
CA TYR A 432 14.43 16.04 4.13
C TYR A 432 13.01 15.48 3.94
N HIS A 433 11.97 16.20 4.40
CA HIS A 433 10.58 15.73 4.31
C HIS A 433 10.12 15.47 2.87
N PHE A 434 10.32 16.42 1.95
CA PHE A 434 9.93 16.23 0.55
C PHE A 434 10.80 15.22 -0.21
N ARG A 435 11.93 14.82 0.38
CA ARG A 435 12.84 13.80 -0.14
C ARG A 435 12.65 12.46 0.59
N ASP A 436 11.73 12.38 1.54
CA ASP A 436 11.43 11.18 2.31
C ASP A 436 10.78 10.11 1.42
N SER A 437 11.23 8.86 1.59
CA SER A 437 10.62 7.68 0.98
C SER A 437 9.15 7.55 1.35
N LEU A 438 8.75 7.90 2.59
CA LEU A 438 7.36 7.83 3.03
C LEU A 438 6.46 8.83 2.30
N ASN A 439 6.96 10.02 1.95
CA ASN A 439 6.20 10.98 1.15
C ASN A 439 5.91 10.45 -0.27
N PHE A 440 6.92 9.83 -0.89
CA PHE A 440 6.74 9.14 -2.17
C PHE A 440 5.78 7.95 -2.06
N ILE A 441 5.89 7.13 -1.01
CA ILE A 441 5.03 5.96 -0.76
C ILE A 441 3.59 6.41 -0.51
N GLY A 442 3.35 7.45 0.29
CA GLY A 442 2.01 8.03 0.49
C GLY A 442 1.41 8.50 -0.83
N ASN A 443 2.17 9.25 -1.65
CA ASN A 443 1.70 9.62 -2.98
C ASN A 443 1.43 8.41 -3.90
N PHE A 444 2.19 7.33 -3.74
CA PHE A 444 2.04 6.10 -4.50
C PHE A 444 0.78 5.31 -4.10
N ILE A 445 0.44 5.26 -2.81
CA ILE A 445 -0.68 4.47 -2.28
C ILE A 445 -2.02 5.18 -2.48
N ASP A 446 -2.12 6.45 -2.08
CA ASP A 446 -3.40 7.19 -2.03
C ASP A 446 -3.32 8.62 -2.58
N GLY A 447 -2.15 9.04 -3.06
CA GLY A 447 -1.95 10.38 -3.61
C GLY A 447 -1.77 11.48 -2.56
N SER A 448 -1.61 11.13 -1.27
CA SER A 448 -1.47 12.09 -0.15
C SER A 448 -0.16 12.85 -0.12
N GLY A 449 0.90 12.35 -0.76
CA GLY A 449 2.23 12.95 -0.67
C GLY A 449 2.29 14.38 -1.26
N GLU A 450 3.15 15.20 -0.67
CA GLU A 450 3.30 16.61 -0.98
C GLU A 450 4.42 16.85 -2.00
N VAL A 451 4.20 17.76 -2.96
CA VAL A 451 5.24 18.18 -3.90
C VAL A 451 6.12 19.25 -3.27
N HIS A 452 7.43 19.20 -3.53
CA HIS A 452 8.36 20.22 -3.04
C HIS A 452 7.95 21.65 -3.49
N PRO A 453 7.98 22.68 -2.62
CA PRO A 453 7.51 24.03 -2.92
C PRO A 453 8.15 24.68 -4.16
N SER A 454 9.37 24.27 -4.51
CA SER A 454 10.05 24.72 -5.73
C SER A 454 9.24 24.43 -7.01
N PHE A 455 8.31 23.48 -6.97
CA PHE A 455 7.43 23.17 -8.10
C PHE A 455 6.59 24.38 -8.52
N PHE A 456 6.13 25.19 -7.56
CA PHE A 456 5.26 26.34 -7.80
C PHE A 456 6.00 27.67 -7.83
N THR A 457 7.13 27.78 -7.15
CA THR A 457 7.80 29.06 -6.89
C THR A 457 8.98 29.35 -7.82
N HIS A 458 9.44 28.37 -8.59
CA HIS A 458 10.61 28.50 -9.44
C HIS A 458 10.27 28.22 -10.90
N GLU A 459 11.02 28.83 -11.81
CA GLU A 459 10.99 28.43 -13.22
C GLU A 459 11.63 27.06 -13.40
N SER A 460 11.11 26.29 -14.35
CA SER A 460 11.66 24.97 -14.65
C SER A 460 13.09 25.06 -15.19
N LYS A 461 13.95 24.15 -14.72
CA LYS A 461 15.27 23.92 -15.34
C LYS A 461 15.17 23.17 -16.68
N PHE A 462 13.98 22.64 -17.01
CA PHE A 462 13.72 21.95 -18.26
C PHE A 462 12.96 22.88 -19.21
N LYS A 463 13.14 22.64 -20.51
CA LYS A 463 12.35 23.31 -21.55
C LYS A 463 11.29 22.35 -22.06
N PHE A 464 10.09 22.89 -22.32
CA PHE A 464 9.03 22.14 -22.99
C PHE A 464 9.56 21.51 -24.28
N THR A 465 9.30 20.22 -24.46
CA THR A 465 9.68 19.45 -25.64
C THR A 465 8.46 18.73 -26.21
N ASP A 466 8.20 18.87 -27.51
CA ASP A 466 7.22 18.03 -28.20
C ASP A 466 7.85 16.68 -28.53
N TRP A 467 7.80 15.75 -27.57
CA TRP A 467 8.37 14.41 -27.67
C TRP A 467 7.41 13.36 -28.25
N SER A 468 6.17 13.75 -28.56
CA SER A 468 5.09 12.81 -28.89
C SER A 468 5.38 11.96 -30.12
N LEU A 469 5.23 10.64 -29.99
CA LEU A 469 5.22 9.69 -31.11
C LEU A 469 3.78 9.59 -31.66
N ASP A 470 3.39 10.57 -32.47
CA ASP A 470 2.04 10.60 -33.04
C ASP A 470 1.88 9.52 -34.14
N ASN A 471 0.80 8.73 -34.07
CA ASN A 471 0.47 7.63 -35.00
C ASN A 471 1.48 6.46 -35.03
N GLY A 472 2.29 6.29 -33.98
CA GLY A 472 3.13 5.11 -33.83
C GLY A 472 2.31 3.83 -33.67
N THR A 473 2.83 2.74 -34.23
CA THR A 473 2.36 1.38 -33.91
C THR A 473 2.84 0.96 -32.52
N THR A 474 2.17 0.01 -31.87
CA THR A 474 2.61 -0.53 -30.57
C THR A 474 4.03 -1.09 -30.61
N GLU A 475 4.46 -1.64 -31.75
CA GLU A 475 5.84 -2.08 -31.97
C GLU A 475 6.84 -0.92 -31.96
N GLU A 476 6.52 0.21 -32.60
CA GLU A 476 7.36 1.42 -32.61
C GLU A 476 7.39 2.09 -31.23
N GLU A 477 6.24 2.14 -30.56
CA GLU A 477 6.08 2.64 -29.19
C GLU A 477 6.91 1.81 -28.20
N TYR A 478 6.86 0.48 -28.30
CA TYR A 478 7.66 -0.42 -27.48
C TYR A 478 9.16 -0.24 -27.73
N LYS A 479 9.59 -0.14 -29.00
CA LYS A 479 10.99 0.14 -29.35
C LYS A 479 11.45 1.50 -28.82
N TYR A 480 10.59 2.51 -28.86
CA TYR A 480 10.87 3.83 -28.31
C TYR A 480 11.15 3.73 -26.80
N LEU A 481 10.28 3.06 -26.04
CA LEU A 481 10.42 2.87 -24.59
C LEU A 481 11.65 2.04 -24.21
N LEU A 482 11.94 0.96 -24.94
CA LEU A 482 13.16 0.18 -24.76
C LEU A 482 14.41 1.02 -25.03
N ASN A 483 14.38 1.91 -26.02
CA ASN A 483 15.52 2.74 -26.35
C ASN A 483 15.86 3.76 -25.25
N ILE A 484 14.87 4.19 -24.46
CA ILE A 484 15.09 5.03 -23.27
C ILE A 484 15.93 4.25 -22.25
N ALA A 485 15.51 3.04 -21.86
CA ALA A 485 16.27 2.19 -20.93
C ALA A 485 17.70 1.93 -21.43
N ARG A 486 17.85 1.63 -22.73
CA ARG A 486 19.17 1.46 -23.37
C ARG A 486 20.06 2.70 -23.25
N LYS A 487 19.52 3.90 -23.48
CA LYS A 487 20.26 5.17 -23.35
C LYS A 487 20.67 5.47 -21.90
N LEU A 488 19.94 4.93 -20.94
CA LEU A 488 20.25 5.00 -19.51
C LEU A 488 21.22 3.89 -19.04
N ASP A 489 21.72 3.05 -19.95
CA ASP A 489 22.51 1.83 -19.64
C ASP A 489 21.81 0.88 -18.65
N LYS A 490 20.47 0.81 -18.74
CA LYS A 490 19.64 -0.06 -17.91
C LYS A 490 19.16 -1.26 -18.71
N LYS A 491 18.98 -2.38 -18.01
CA LYS A 491 18.36 -3.60 -18.56
C LYS A 491 16.88 -3.62 -18.20
N VAL A 492 16.05 -4.06 -19.13
CA VAL A 492 14.63 -4.33 -18.90
C VAL A 492 14.46 -5.83 -18.78
N TRP A 493 14.03 -6.29 -17.61
CA TRP A 493 13.74 -7.71 -17.36
C TRP A 493 12.24 -7.93 -17.44
N CYS A 494 11.83 -9.00 -18.13
CA CYS A 494 10.43 -9.35 -18.36
C CYS A 494 10.16 -10.77 -17.89
N TYR A 495 9.13 -10.93 -17.06
CA TYR A 495 8.44 -12.19 -16.83
C TYR A 495 7.17 -12.24 -17.67
N ASP A 496 6.93 -13.38 -18.32
CA ASP A 496 5.72 -13.63 -19.10
C ASP A 496 4.73 -14.45 -18.27
N ALA A 497 3.64 -13.79 -17.84
CA ALA A 497 2.57 -14.39 -17.07
C ALA A 497 1.34 -14.71 -17.95
N SER A 498 1.49 -14.67 -19.27
CA SER A 498 0.38 -14.77 -20.21
C SER A 498 -0.36 -16.10 -20.11
N TYR A 499 -1.68 -16.05 -20.34
CA TYR A 499 -2.54 -17.21 -20.39
C TYR A 499 -3.39 -17.19 -21.66
N LYS A 500 -3.12 -18.13 -22.58
CA LYS A 500 -3.75 -18.17 -23.92
C LYS A 500 -3.61 -16.81 -24.63
N ASP A 501 -4.73 -16.17 -24.96
CA ASP A 501 -4.81 -14.87 -25.64
C ASP A 501 -4.86 -13.68 -24.66
N LEU A 502 -4.73 -13.91 -23.35
CA LEU A 502 -4.49 -12.86 -22.35
C LEU A 502 -2.99 -12.66 -22.19
N TYR A 503 -2.45 -11.65 -22.87
CA TYR A 503 -1.04 -11.28 -22.72
C TYR A 503 -0.87 -10.47 -21.45
N ALA A 504 -0.04 -10.96 -20.53
CA ALA A 504 0.29 -10.29 -19.29
C ALA A 504 1.77 -10.46 -18.95
N TYR A 505 2.40 -9.40 -18.49
CA TYR A 505 3.83 -9.38 -18.20
C TYR A 505 4.11 -8.67 -16.88
N ARG A 506 5.28 -8.95 -16.31
CA ARG A 506 5.90 -8.14 -15.26
C ARG A 506 7.25 -7.64 -15.75
N LEU A 507 7.37 -6.33 -15.89
CA LEU A 507 8.57 -5.65 -16.34
C LEU A 507 9.24 -4.95 -15.17
N ILE A 508 10.55 -5.09 -15.05
CA ILE A 508 11.34 -4.33 -14.08
C ILE A 508 12.58 -3.75 -14.75
N ILE A 509 12.98 -2.58 -14.25
CA ILE A 509 14.21 -1.89 -14.59
C ILE A 509 14.92 -1.60 -13.27
N PRO A 510 15.88 -2.45 -12.85
CA PRO A 510 16.60 -2.26 -11.61
C PRO A 510 17.24 -0.87 -11.50
N ASN A 511 17.19 -0.29 -10.30
CA ASN A 511 17.56 1.08 -10.00
C ASN A 511 16.77 2.13 -10.82
N LEU A 512 15.48 1.87 -11.04
CA LEU A 512 14.55 2.78 -11.73
C LEU A 512 13.10 2.47 -11.34
N SER A 513 12.70 1.20 -11.40
CA SER A 513 11.30 0.76 -11.20
C SER A 513 10.95 0.37 -9.77
N GLU A 514 11.89 0.33 -8.83
CA GLU A 514 11.58 0.06 -7.42
C GLU A 514 10.53 1.06 -6.93
N VAL A 515 9.57 0.63 -6.11
CA VAL A 515 8.69 1.50 -5.32
C VAL A 515 9.37 1.77 -3.98
N TYR A 516 9.80 0.70 -3.30
CA TYR A 516 10.55 0.75 -2.07
C TYR A 516 12.05 0.75 -2.36
N ILE A 517 12.73 1.84 -2.00
CA ILE A 517 14.18 1.96 -2.13
C ILE A 517 14.81 1.45 -0.84
N PHE A 518 15.80 0.59 -1.01
CA PHE A 518 16.57 0.04 0.09
C PHE A 518 17.99 0.60 0.01
N ASP A 519 18.17 1.84 0.47
CA ASP A 519 19.46 2.56 0.43
C ASP A 519 20.24 2.50 1.76
N GLY A 520 19.74 1.72 2.72
CA GLY A 520 20.35 1.57 4.05
C GLY A 520 19.95 2.64 5.04
N ARG A 521 19.05 3.57 4.67
CA ARG A 521 18.32 4.45 5.57
C ARG A 521 16.96 3.82 5.78
N GLU A 522 16.74 3.28 6.98
CA GLU A 522 15.43 2.95 7.58
C GLU A 522 14.40 2.28 6.65
N ASN A 523 14.34 0.94 6.75
CA ASN A 523 13.15 0.09 6.60
C ASN A 523 13.59 -1.34 6.95
N GLU A 524 14.02 -1.51 8.20
CA GLU A 524 14.21 -2.84 8.80
C GLU A 524 12.83 -3.47 9.14
N ASP A 525 11.81 -2.61 9.37
CA ASP A 525 10.50 -2.98 9.90
C ASP A 525 9.54 -3.67 8.90
N GLU A 526 9.76 -3.56 7.59
CA GLU A 526 8.78 -4.06 6.59
C GLU A 526 9.09 -5.47 6.03
N LEU A 527 10.13 -6.13 6.54
CA LEU A 527 10.49 -7.48 6.11
C LEU A 527 10.41 -8.47 7.26
N ASN A 528 9.19 -8.61 7.80
CA ASN A 528 8.79 -9.67 8.72
C ASN A 528 9.35 -11.01 8.25
N ASP A 529 9.81 -11.85 9.18
CA ASP A 529 10.17 -13.23 8.85
C ASP A 529 8.94 -13.90 8.19
N PRO A 530 9.01 -14.25 6.88
CA PRO A 530 7.88 -14.83 6.17
C PRO A 530 7.48 -16.19 6.77
N SER A 531 8.33 -16.80 7.59
CA SER A 531 8.04 -18.02 8.33
C SER A 531 7.09 -17.82 9.52
N ILE A 532 6.86 -16.59 9.99
CA ILE A 532 6.01 -16.32 11.17
C ILE A 532 4.59 -16.85 10.94
N ALA A 533 3.98 -16.57 9.79
CA ALA A 533 2.63 -17.06 9.47
C ALA A 533 2.54 -18.60 9.50
N ARG A 534 3.57 -19.29 9.00
CA ARG A 534 3.64 -20.76 8.98
C ARG A 534 3.96 -21.34 10.35
N SER A 535 4.89 -20.73 11.08
CA SER A 535 5.25 -21.10 12.45
C SER A 535 4.07 -20.92 13.40
N PHE A 536 3.31 -19.83 13.24
CA PHE A 536 2.08 -19.55 13.97
C PHE A 536 1.05 -20.68 13.77
N LYS A 537 0.82 -21.14 12.53
CA LYS A 537 -0.07 -22.29 12.27
C LYS A 537 0.43 -23.61 12.88
N GLN A 538 1.73 -23.74 13.10
CA GLN A 538 2.35 -24.95 13.62
C GLN A 538 2.49 -24.96 15.14
N LEU A 539 2.11 -23.86 15.83
CA LEU A 539 2.13 -23.77 17.29
C LEU A 539 1.36 -24.95 17.91
N SER A 540 2.05 -25.69 18.78
CA SER A 540 1.51 -26.83 19.49
C SER A 540 1.49 -26.55 20.99
N PRO A 541 0.53 -27.10 21.77
CA PRO A 541 0.52 -26.96 23.23
C PRO A 541 1.89 -27.29 23.86
N ASP A 542 2.64 -28.21 23.25
CA ASP A 542 3.94 -28.69 23.74
C ASP A 542 5.14 -27.83 23.26
N ASP A 543 4.96 -26.88 22.33
CA ASP A 543 6.00 -25.98 21.80
C ASP A 543 5.38 -24.66 21.31
N LEU A 544 5.20 -23.74 22.26
CA LEU A 544 4.72 -22.37 22.03
C LEU A 544 5.88 -21.39 22.11
N SER A 545 6.70 -21.38 21.06
CA SER A 545 7.76 -20.40 20.87
C SER A 545 7.53 -19.65 19.56
N LEU A 546 7.28 -18.34 19.65
CA LEU A 546 7.36 -17.48 18.47
C LEU A 546 8.83 -17.27 18.08
N PRO A 547 9.12 -16.99 16.79
CA PRO A 547 10.43 -16.50 16.39
C PRO A 547 10.75 -15.19 17.12
N ASP A 548 12.00 -14.98 17.53
CA ASP A 548 12.44 -13.69 18.06
C ASP A 548 12.13 -12.58 17.05
N TYR A 549 11.27 -11.64 17.43
CA TYR A 549 10.90 -10.51 16.61
C TYR A 549 11.46 -9.23 17.24
N PRO A 550 12.44 -8.57 16.60
CA PRO A 550 12.86 -7.25 17.07
C PRO A 550 11.67 -6.30 16.93
N ASP A 551 11.27 -5.69 18.05
CA ASP A 551 10.20 -4.69 18.14
C ASP A 551 8.75 -5.21 17.97
N ALA A 552 8.38 -6.27 18.71
CA ALA A 552 6.99 -6.75 18.79
C ALA A 552 5.96 -5.67 19.22
N ASP A 553 6.42 -4.64 19.94
CA ASP A 553 5.63 -3.49 20.39
C ASP A 553 5.22 -2.53 19.25
N THR A 554 6.01 -2.47 18.17
CA THR A 554 5.76 -1.61 16.99
C THR A 554 5.22 -2.39 15.79
N ALA A 555 5.29 -3.73 15.83
CA ALA A 555 4.69 -4.59 14.83
C ALA A 555 3.22 -4.17 14.62
N GLY A 556 2.86 -3.88 13.38
CA GLY A 556 1.51 -3.46 13.00
C GLY A 556 0.44 -4.50 13.34
N LYS A 557 -0.73 -4.42 12.69
CA LYS A 557 -1.78 -5.38 12.97
C LYS A 557 -1.31 -6.82 12.72
N LEU A 558 -1.71 -7.74 13.60
CA LEU A 558 -1.35 -9.14 13.54
C LEU A 558 -1.82 -9.80 12.22
N SER A 559 -2.96 -9.37 11.67
CA SER A 559 -3.44 -9.77 10.34
C SER A 559 -2.43 -9.44 9.24
N ASP A 560 -1.81 -8.26 9.30
CA ASP A 560 -0.82 -7.82 8.32
C ASP A 560 0.50 -8.59 8.51
N VAL A 561 0.92 -8.81 9.76
CA VAL A 561 2.12 -9.59 10.09
C VAL A 561 2.01 -11.07 9.67
N LEU A 562 0.84 -11.67 9.88
CA LEU A 562 0.55 -13.06 9.53
C LEU A 562 0.03 -13.24 8.10
N HIS A 563 -0.16 -12.15 7.35
CA HIS A 563 -0.69 -12.17 5.99
C HIS A 563 -2.08 -12.84 5.90
N LEU A 564 -2.97 -12.52 6.84
CA LEU A 564 -4.31 -13.07 6.94
C LEU A 564 -5.36 -12.04 6.49
N VAL A 565 -6.44 -12.53 5.89
CA VAL A 565 -7.58 -11.67 5.53
C VAL A 565 -8.32 -11.24 6.80
N GLU A 566 -8.54 -9.96 7.03
CA GLU A 566 -9.37 -9.51 8.15
C GLU A 566 -10.85 -9.87 7.96
N ASN A 567 -11.51 -10.34 9.03
CA ASN A 567 -12.94 -10.66 9.02
C ASN A 567 -13.66 -10.18 10.29
N GLY A 568 -13.44 -8.93 10.68
CA GLY A 568 -14.25 -8.15 11.66
C GLY A 568 -14.33 -8.67 13.12
N ASN A 569 -13.99 -9.93 13.39
CA ASN A 569 -14.60 -10.63 14.52
C ASN A 569 -13.62 -11.16 15.59
N GLN A 570 -12.29 -11.23 15.34
CA GLN A 570 -11.34 -11.76 16.36
C GLN A 570 -9.87 -11.33 16.26
N TYR A 571 -9.38 -10.91 15.09
CA TYR A 571 -8.00 -10.39 14.93
C TYR A 571 -7.92 -8.86 14.82
N ALA A 572 -9.07 -8.22 14.61
CA ALA A 572 -9.15 -6.77 14.54
C ALA A 572 -8.80 -6.19 15.91
N GLY A 573 -7.61 -5.61 16.05
CA GLY A 573 -7.12 -5.16 17.35
C GLY A 573 -5.76 -5.69 17.76
N LEU A 574 -5.43 -6.90 17.30
CA LEU A 574 -4.24 -7.61 17.75
C LEU A 574 -2.99 -7.11 17.02
N ASN A 575 -1.89 -7.05 17.74
CA ASN A 575 -0.54 -6.97 17.18
C ASN A 575 0.31 -8.14 17.70
N LEU A 576 1.60 -8.17 17.33
CA LEU A 576 2.48 -9.27 17.71
C LEU A 576 2.70 -9.34 19.23
N TYR A 577 2.87 -8.20 19.89
CA TYR A 577 2.97 -8.16 21.36
C TYR A 577 1.75 -8.77 22.05
N SER A 578 0.51 -8.46 21.59
CA SER A 578 -0.70 -9.08 22.16
C SER A 578 -0.64 -10.60 22.08
N LEU A 579 -0.10 -11.14 20.98
CA LEU A 579 0.04 -12.57 20.81
C LEU A 579 1.15 -13.16 21.71
N GLU A 580 2.30 -12.50 21.80
CA GLU A 580 3.39 -12.91 22.69
C GLU A 580 2.92 -12.96 24.15
N SER A 581 2.23 -11.93 24.62
CA SER A 581 1.75 -11.91 26.00
C SER A 581 0.59 -12.89 26.25
N MET A 582 -0.19 -13.26 25.22
CA MET A 582 -1.11 -14.41 25.30
C MET A 582 -0.38 -15.75 25.43
N ILE A 583 0.71 -15.95 24.68
CA ILE A 583 1.54 -17.17 24.74
C ILE A 583 2.24 -17.29 26.10
N ASP A 584 2.81 -16.20 26.59
CA ASP A 584 3.42 -16.12 27.92
C ASP A 584 2.43 -16.49 29.02
N LEU A 585 1.21 -15.93 28.94
CA LEU A 585 0.15 -16.24 29.89
C LEU A 585 -0.24 -17.72 29.81
N TYR A 586 -0.33 -18.29 28.60
CA TYR A 586 -0.58 -19.72 28.46
C TYR A 586 0.52 -20.57 29.07
N ASN A 587 1.79 -20.28 28.81
CA ASN A 587 2.92 -21.05 29.34
C ASN A 587 2.93 -21.00 30.87
N LEU A 588 2.68 -19.84 31.48
CA LEU A 588 2.55 -19.70 32.94
C LEU A 588 1.41 -20.55 33.52
N VAL A 589 0.27 -20.61 32.84
CA VAL A 589 -0.90 -21.41 33.26
C VAL A 589 -0.70 -22.91 32.94
N HIS A 590 0.09 -23.25 31.92
CA HIS A 590 0.32 -24.62 31.45
C HIS A 590 1.39 -25.36 32.26
N GLU A 591 2.52 -24.70 32.54
CA GLU A 591 3.62 -25.28 33.32
C GLU A 591 3.26 -25.53 34.79
N ASN A 592 2.05 -25.13 35.22
CA ASN A 592 1.47 -25.46 36.51
C ASN A 592 2.37 -25.08 37.71
N ILE A 593 3.29 -24.11 37.54
CA ILE A 593 4.30 -23.64 38.50
C ILE A 593 4.51 -24.65 39.65
N GLU A 594 4.99 -25.84 39.31
CA GLU A 594 5.63 -26.72 40.29
C GLU A 594 7.06 -26.18 40.43
N GLU A 595 7.26 -25.44 41.53
CA GLU A 595 8.54 -25.07 42.11
C GLU A 595 9.42 -24.10 41.27
N CYS A 596 9.21 -22.79 41.47
CA CYS A 596 10.32 -21.84 41.39
C CYS A 596 11.34 -22.20 42.50
N GLU A 597 12.35 -22.99 42.16
CA GLU A 597 13.47 -23.34 43.06
C GLU A 597 14.55 -22.24 43.18
N ASP A 598 14.30 -21.01 42.72
CA ASP A 598 15.23 -19.89 42.91
C ASP A 598 14.56 -18.70 43.62
N ASP A 599 15.34 -18.04 44.47
CA ASP A 599 15.06 -17.00 45.48
C ASP A 599 14.29 -15.73 45.02
N THR A 600 13.59 -15.74 43.89
CA THR A 600 12.70 -14.64 43.48
C THR A 600 11.38 -14.73 44.23
N GLN A 601 11.16 -13.82 45.19
CA GLN A 601 10.01 -13.73 46.11
C GLN A 601 8.64 -13.40 45.46
N GLU A 602 8.43 -13.64 44.17
CA GLU A 602 7.16 -13.30 43.54
C GLU A 602 6.20 -14.50 43.59
N ASP A 603 5.01 -14.25 44.15
CA ASP A 603 3.92 -15.23 44.15
C ASP A 603 3.58 -15.59 42.69
N PRO A 604 3.67 -16.88 42.30
CA PRO A 604 3.27 -17.40 40.99
C PRO A 604 1.94 -16.82 40.49
N GLY A 605 1.02 -16.66 41.43
CA GLY A 605 -0.26 -16.05 41.20
C GLY A 605 -0.17 -14.58 40.81
N GLN A 606 0.51 -13.76 41.61
CA GLN A 606 0.76 -12.35 41.33
C GLN A 606 1.44 -12.14 39.97
N LEU A 607 2.39 -12.99 39.58
CA LEU A 607 3.06 -12.90 38.27
C LEU A 607 2.07 -13.12 37.10
N ILE A 608 1.17 -14.10 37.21
CA ILE A 608 0.10 -14.35 36.23
C ILE A 608 -0.82 -13.13 36.10
N TYR A 609 -1.12 -12.46 37.21
CA TYR A 609 -1.94 -11.25 37.22
C TYR A 609 -1.26 -10.05 36.59
N ASP A 610 0.00 -9.81 36.93
CA ASP A 610 0.75 -8.67 36.41
C ASP A 610 0.88 -8.81 34.89
N LYS A 611 1.22 -10.01 34.37
CA LYS A 611 1.23 -10.28 32.92
C LYS A 611 -0.14 -10.11 32.25
N ALA A 612 -1.22 -10.49 32.93
CA ALA A 612 -2.56 -10.35 32.39
C ALA A 612 -3.06 -8.90 32.36
N ILE A 613 -2.66 -8.09 33.33
CA ILE A 613 -2.87 -6.65 33.31
C ILE A 613 -2.07 -6.03 32.17
N ASP A 614 -0.79 -6.34 32.04
CA ASP A 614 0.06 -5.79 30.97
C ASP A 614 -0.52 -6.09 29.59
N LEU A 615 -0.94 -7.33 29.35
CA LEU A 615 -1.62 -7.75 28.12
C LEU A 615 -2.85 -6.86 27.86
N ALA A 616 -3.68 -6.67 28.88
CA ALA A 616 -4.94 -5.98 28.71
C ALA A 616 -4.83 -4.45 28.68
N GLU A 617 -3.87 -3.85 29.38
CA GLU A 617 -3.49 -2.44 29.21
C GLU A 617 -2.99 -2.19 27.79
N HIS A 618 -2.19 -3.10 27.25
CA HIS A 618 -1.76 -3.02 25.85
C HIS A 618 -2.94 -3.13 24.88
N PHE A 619 -3.87 -4.05 25.13
CA PHE A 619 -5.13 -4.09 24.39
C PHE A 619 -5.89 -2.76 24.48
N MET A 620 -6.07 -2.18 25.67
CA MET A 620 -6.77 -0.90 25.85
C MET A 620 -6.10 0.27 25.12
N ASN A 621 -4.78 0.22 24.97
CA ASN A 621 -3.99 1.24 24.28
C ASN A 621 -3.85 0.98 22.76
N SER A 622 -4.31 -0.16 22.25
CA SER A 622 -4.26 -0.47 20.81
C SER A 622 -5.27 0.40 20.04
N PRO A 623 -4.86 1.04 18.93
CA PRO A 623 -5.76 1.85 18.11
C PRO A 623 -6.76 1.02 17.29
N TYR A 624 -6.66 -0.32 17.34
CA TYR A 624 -7.41 -1.24 16.48
C TYR A 624 -8.52 -2.01 17.19
N VAL A 625 -8.79 -1.69 18.46
CA VAL A 625 -9.71 -2.42 19.33
C VAL A 625 -11.15 -2.34 18.84
N ASN A 626 -11.80 -3.50 18.68
CA ASN A 626 -13.25 -3.58 18.61
C ASN A 626 -13.85 -3.72 20.02
N GLU A 627 -15.11 -3.30 20.23
CA GLU A 627 -15.79 -3.33 21.54
C GLU A 627 -15.75 -4.72 22.19
N SER A 628 -15.78 -5.79 21.39
CA SER A 628 -15.72 -7.18 21.87
C SER A 628 -14.34 -7.58 22.44
N SER A 629 -13.24 -7.07 21.88
CA SER A 629 -11.87 -7.38 22.34
C SER A 629 -11.53 -6.63 23.62
N LEU A 630 -11.94 -5.36 23.72
CA LEU A 630 -11.83 -4.56 24.95
C LEU A 630 -12.53 -5.27 26.11
N LEU A 631 -13.75 -5.72 25.84
CA LEU A 631 -14.62 -6.30 26.83
C LEU A 631 -14.15 -7.70 27.25
N TYR A 632 -13.59 -8.47 26.31
CA TYR A 632 -12.91 -9.72 26.58
C TYR A 632 -11.69 -9.53 27.51
N SER A 633 -10.79 -8.60 27.19
CA SER A 633 -9.58 -8.34 27.98
C SER A 633 -9.91 -7.88 29.40
N VAL A 634 -10.90 -7.00 29.57
CA VAL A 634 -11.41 -6.59 30.89
C VAL A 634 -12.00 -7.76 31.66
N CYS A 635 -12.83 -8.59 31.00
CA CYS A 635 -13.43 -9.78 31.60
C CYS A 635 -12.33 -10.81 32.01
N LEU A 636 -11.22 -10.94 31.27
CA LEU A 636 -10.05 -11.78 31.59
C LEU A 636 -9.23 -11.24 32.79
N ILE A 637 -8.83 -9.95 32.78
CA ILE A 637 -8.08 -9.30 33.88
C ILE A 637 -8.81 -9.51 35.20
N MET A 638 -10.11 -9.20 35.22
CA MET A 638 -10.91 -9.28 36.43
C MET A 638 -11.01 -10.70 36.95
N HIS A 639 -11.01 -11.69 36.06
CA HIS A 639 -11.09 -13.08 36.47
C HIS A 639 -9.75 -13.60 37.02
N LEU A 640 -8.63 -13.27 36.38
CA LEU A 640 -7.29 -13.61 36.87
C LEU A 640 -7.01 -12.95 38.22
N ARG A 641 -7.46 -11.71 38.43
CA ARG A 641 -7.43 -11.06 39.76
C ARG A 641 -8.17 -11.86 40.84
N LEU A 642 -9.36 -12.34 40.51
CA LEU A 642 -10.25 -13.02 41.46
C LEU A 642 -9.80 -14.44 41.79
N PHE A 643 -9.10 -15.10 40.86
CA PHE A 643 -8.47 -16.40 41.11
C PHE A 643 -7.35 -16.30 42.17
N LEU A 644 -6.71 -15.13 42.29
CA LEU A 644 -5.58 -14.88 43.18
C LEU A 644 -5.99 -14.26 44.51
N GLU A 645 -7.05 -13.46 44.50
CA GLU A 645 -7.66 -12.92 45.72
C GLU A 645 -8.46 -13.97 46.51
N ASP A 646 -8.46 -15.26 46.10
CA ASP A 646 -9.10 -16.37 46.83
C ASP A 646 -8.41 -16.65 48.20
N GLU A 647 -7.18 -16.16 48.41
CA GLU A 647 -6.57 -16.09 49.75
C GLU A 647 -7.12 -14.96 50.65
N LYS A 648 -7.81 -13.96 50.08
CA LYS A 648 -8.36 -12.78 50.80
C LYS A 648 -9.89 -12.69 50.80
N GLY A 649 -10.59 -13.68 50.25
CA GLY A 649 -12.04 -13.83 50.40
C GLY A 649 -12.92 -12.97 49.49
N TYR A 650 -12.42 -12.57 48.31
CA TYR A 650 -13.24 -11.89 47.31
C TYR A 650 -14.13 -12.91 46.56
N SER A 651 -15.45 -12.86 46.80
CA SER A 651 -16.35 -13.88 46.26
C SER A 651 -16.61 -13.74 44.75
N ASN A 652 -16.69 -14.88 44.06
CA ASN A 652 -17.10 -15.08 42.66
C ASN A 652 -18.36 -14.25 42.24
N LYS A 653 -19.23 -13.87 43.19
CA LYS A 653 -20.41 -13.01 42.96
C LYS A 653 -20.11 -11.61 42.40
N ASN A 654 -18.96 -11.02 42.75
CA ASN A 654 -18.60 -9.68 42.25
C ASN A 654 -18.15 -9.74 40.78
N ALA A 655 -17.42 -10.80 40.38
CA ALA A 655 -17.13 -11.12 38.98
C ALA A 655 -18.42 -11.26 38.18
N THR A 656 -19.32 -12.14 38.63
CA THR A 656 -20.59 -12.40 37.94
C THR A 656 -21.44 -11.13 37.79
N ARG A 657 -21.37 -10.22 38.76
CA ARG A 657 -22.10 -8.95 38.71
C ARG A 657 -21.46 -7.96 37.73
N PHE A 658 -20.14 -7.88 37.66
CA PHE A 658 -19.43 -7.04 36.70
C PHE A 658 -19.62 -7.53 35.27
N ILE A 659 -19.44 -8.83 35.03
CA ILE A 659 -19.71 -9.52 33.76
C ILE A 659 -21.13 -9.19 33.27
N LYS A 660 -22.12 -9.18 34.17
CA LYS A 660 -23.50 -8.82 33.84
C LYS A 660 -23.77 -7.34 33.54
N ILE A 661 -22.96 -6.43 34.07
CA ILE A 661 -23.14 -4.98 33.91
C ILE A 661 -22.45 -4.48 32.64
N PHE A 662 -21.25 -5.00 32.35
CA PHE A 662 -20.40 -4.46 31.31
C PHE A 662 -20.25 -5.38 30.09
N CYS A 663 -20.28 -6.71 30.27
CA CYS A 663 -20.03 -7.67 29.18
C CYS A 663 -21.36 -7.97 28.41
N ASP A 664 -21.33 -7.98 27.06
CA ASP A 664 -22.48 -8.36 26.22
C ASP A 664 -22.75 -9.87 26.29
N ASN A 665 -23.87 -10.37 25.75
CA ASN A 665 -24.22 -11.79 25.87
C ASN A 665 -23.16 -12.76 25.29
N ALA A 666 -22.43 -12.35 24.24
CA ALA A 666 -21.40 -13.17 23.62
C ALA A 666 -20.14 -13.24 24.51
N THR A 667 -19.76 -12.11 25.10
CA THR A 667 -18.61 -11.96 25.99
C THR A 667 -18.89 -12.59 27.35
N GLN A 668 -20.13 -12.51 27.84
CA GLN A 668 -20.55 -13.26 29.03
C GLN A 668 -20.41 -14.77 28.82
N GLN A 669 -20.82 -15.32 27.67
CA GLN A 669 -20.63 -16.74 27.36
C GLN A 669 -19.15 -17.14 27.20
N LEU A 670 -18.31 -16.24 26.72
CA LEU A 670 -16.87 -16.47 26.62
C LEU A 670 -16.21 -16.42 28.00
N ALA A 671 -16.53 -15.42 28.81
CA ALA A 671 -16.14 -15.33 30.21
C ALA A 671 -16.59 -16.58 30.96
N ASP A 672 -17.86 -16.99 30.86
CA ASP A 672 -18.40 -18.20 31.48
C ASP A 672 -17.69 -19.48 30.99
N ARG A 673 -17.19 -19.54 29.74
CA ARG A 673 -16.40 -20.66 29.21
C ARG A 673 -14.98 -20.69 29.75
N VAL A 674 -14.30 -19.54 29.82
CA VAL A 674 -13.00 -19.40 30.50
C VAL A 674 -13.13 -19.73 32.00
N ILE A 675 -14.28 -19.39 32.62
CA ILE A 675 -14.62 -19.67 34.02
C ILE A 675 -14.97 -21.14 34.29
N SER A 676 -15.56 -21.86 33.32
CA SER A 676 -16.13 -23.21 33.53
C SER A 676 -15.37 -24.36 32.86
N ALA A 677 -14.35 -24.06 32.06
CA ALA A 677 -13.49 -25.04 31.38
C ALA A 677 -12.03 -24.89 31.81
N ASP A 678 -11.21 -25.87 31.41
CA ASP A 678 -9.75 -25.82 31.49
C ASP A 678 -9.23 -24.55 30.77
N THR A 679 -8.80 -23.55 31.54
CA THR A 679 -8.29 -22.25 31.07
C THR A 679 -7.23 -22.40 29.98
N GLN A 680 -6.43 -23.47 30.05
CA GLN A 680 -5.43 -23.83 29.05
C GLN A 680 -6.09 -24.09 27.67
N THR A 681 -7.18 -24.85 27.64
CA THR A 681 -7.91 -25.18 26.40
C THR A 681 -8.51 -23.94 25.73
N GLU A 682 -9.05 -22.98 26.49
CA GLU A 682 -9.61 -21.75 25.91
C GLU A 682 -8.52 -20.75 25.49
N LEU A 683 -7.45 -20.59 26.28
CA LEU A 683 -6.26 -19.82 25.87
C LEU A 683 -5.64 -20.40 24.59
N MET A 684 -5.54 -21.73 24.44
CA MET A 684 -5.06 -22.33 23.20
C MET A 684 -5.97 -22.09 22.00
N LYS A 685 -7.29 -22.06 22.19
CA LYS A 685 -8.21 -21.69 21.09
C LYS A 685 -8.02 -20.24 20.67
N LEU A 686 -7.58 -19.38 21.59
CA LEU A 686 -7.29 -17.96 21.35
C LEU A 686 -5.86 -17.71 20.85
N ILE A 687 -4.90 -18.57 21.14
CA ILE A 687 -3.55 -18.48 20.56
C ILE A 687 -3.54 -19.11 19.18
N ARG A 688 -4.15 -20.29 19.02
CA ARG A 688 -4.22 -20.99 17.74
C ARG A 688 -5.26 -20.42 16.79
N LEU A 689 -6.13 -19.52 17.28
CA LEU A 689 -7.31 -18.92 16.63
C LEU A 689 -7.54 -19.54 15.28
N ASP A 690 -8.42 -20.54 15.17
CA ASP A 690 -8.70 -21.32 13.96
C ASP A 690 -8.58 -20.44 12.69
N ILE A 691 -7.39 -20.38 12.08
CA ILE A 691 -7.23 -19.77 10.75
C ILE A 691 -8.12 -20.55 9.76
N GLU A 692 -8.46 -21.80 10.11
CA GLU A 692 -9.41 -22.67 9.44
C GLU A 692 -10.87 -22.16 9.42
N ARG A 693 -11.23 -21.10 10.16
CA ARG A 693 -12.60 -20.56 10.19
C ARG A 693 -12.70 -19.10 9.75
N ASN A 694 -11.91 -18.70 8.76
CA ASN A 694 -12.14 -17.44 8.07
C ASN A 694 -12.70 -17.69 6.67
N PRO A 695 -14.03 -17.62 6.48
CA PRO A 695 -14.66 -17.90 5.19
C PRO A 695 -14.15 -17.01 4.06
N LYS A 696 -13.75 -15.76 4.35
CA LYS A 696 -13.19 -14.86 3.34
C LYS A 696 -11.80 -15.34 2.90
N HIS A 697 -10.96 -15.72 3.85
CA HIS A 697 -9.63 -16.26 3.57
C HIS A 697 -9.72 -17.63 2.86
N ASP A 698 -10.63 -18.50 3.29
CA ASP A 698 -10.89 -19.79 2.63
C ASP A 698 -11.37 -19.62 1.19
N ASN A 699 -12.21 -18.61 0.93
CA ASN A 699 -12.66 -18.31 -0.43
C ASN A 699 -11.52 -17.77 -1.29
N LEU A 700 -10.65 -16.93 -0.74
CA LEU A 700 -9.44 -16.48 -1.43
C LEU A 700 -8.52 -17.66 -1.79
N ILE A 701 -8.26 -18.56 -0.84
CA ILE A 701 -7.49 -19.80 -1.05
C ILE A 701 -8.13 -20.69 -2.12
N LYS A 702 -9.46 -20.84 -2.12
CA LYS A 702 -10.18 -21.60 -3.15
C LYS A 702 -10.01 -20.98 -4.54
N THR A 703 -10.11 -19.66 -4.64
CA THR A 703 -9.90 -18.94 -5.91
C THR A 703 -8.46 -19.11 -6.40
N PHE A 704 -7.46 -18.91 -5.54
CA PHE A 704 -6.05 -19.14 -5.85
C PHE A 704 -5.81 -20.58 -6.34
N ARG A 705 -6.27 -21.59 -5.58
CA ARG A 705 -6.14 -23.00 -5.96
C ARG A 705 -6.83 -23.34 -7.27
N LYS A 706 -7.97 -22.70 -7.58
CA LYS A 706 -8.68 -22.88 -8.86
C LYS A 706 -7.87 -22.34 -10.02
N LEU A 707 -7.26 -21.16 -9.88
CA LEU A 707 -6.34 -20.56 -10.85
C LEU A 707 -5.19 -21.52 -11.18
N ILE A 708 -4.45 -21.98 -10.17
CA ILE A 708 -3.31 -22.91 -10.35
C ILE A 708 -3.74 -24.21 -11.02
N LYS A 709 -4.90 -24.77 -10.66
CA LYS A 709 -5.45 -25.98 -11.30
C LYS A 709 -5.76 -25.78 -12.78
N ILE A 710 -6.30 -24.63 -13.16
CA ILE A 710 -6.62 -24.30 -14.56
C ILE A 710 -5.33 -24.16 -15.36
N GLN A 711 -4.36 -23.39 -14.86
CA GLN A 711 -3.05 -23.24 -15.49
C GLN A 711 -2.33 -24.59 -15.63
N THR A 712 -2.37 -25.44 -14.60
CA THR A 712 -1.80 -26.80 -14.65
C THR A 712 -2.37 -27.63 -15.79
N LYS A 713 -3.69 -27.56 -16.05
CA LYS A 713 -4.31 -28.32 -17.15
C LYS A 713 -3.84 -27.83 -18.52
N LEU A 714 -3.55 -26.55 -18.66
CA LEU A 714 -3.02 -25.98 -19.90
C LEU A 714 -1.60 -26.49 -20.18
N HIS A 715 -0.72 -26.42 -19.19
CA HIS A 715 0.70 -26.82 -19.35
C HIS A 715 0.93 -28.33 -19.41
N LYS A 716 -0.03 -29.17 -18.98
CA LYS A 716 0.03 -30.62 -19.20
C LYS A 716 -0.28 -31.04 -20.65
N ASN A 717 -0.87 -30.14 -21.44
CA ASN A 717 -1.23 -30.39 -22.84
C ASN A 717 -0.23 -29.78 -23.84
N LEU A 718 0.80 -29.09 -23.35
CA LEU A 718 1.96 -28.59 -24.08
C LEU A 718 3.13 -29.54 -23.86
#